data_AF-A0A7X3XNL5-F1
#
_entry.id   AF-A0A7X3XNL5-F1
#
_cell.length_a   1.000
_cell.length_b   1.000
_cell.length_c   1.000
_cell.angle_alpha   90.00
_cell.angle_beta   90.00
_cell.angle_gamma   90.00
#
_symmetry.space_group_name_H-M   'P 1'
#
loop_
_entity.id
_entity.type
_entity.pdbx_description
1 polymer ?
#
loop_
_entity_poly.entity_id
_entity_poly.type
_entity_poly.pdbx_seq_one_letter_code
_entity_poly.pdbx_strand_id
1 'polypeptide(L)'
;MKTTKFVFWLMPFFVFSLVCSFATTGMAQSYYPSEVGNTWKLSSADGAEQRTYVLEKPEDSDDEGIIILKISTGLLGGDKDVIDKYFVSAHDGGLLLHQTATDEGAFGIAEATFDPPVIFFPALLPLGHTWEFVVETELKIAGAATSTTVVEVVAIEDVETPAGTFKDCVKLELRARSVTALVVVRTTSYQWLAPDVGPVKYQDDQDIVYELQSYKLVGAPSAEDVAADDAVADDTEVDATATDDSTEAEDAAADTTADDAAPEMPVSQMFEVTLTNLTTGEHGVSGQILSPPIFVTHPAGVNLAEVGQPASPALVALAENGDTSGLAAFATATGANVTLAEGVVDPGQAVTVTVTADMVNSSLSVGSMLVSTNDAFIAATDVALFDENGDPVEASLDLMAYDAGSEENTEMASDIPGPLGLDEATDPPMSNERVPTEGGVIAAHEGIQGGADVGEAFAWEEPTAMLTIMPVSAPAEPVVEEPMPEPVVEGPGFDVTLEPGLNMISIPLMPAEPYTAKSLAEMLDATAVIQLDAATQHFVAYTVVDEGDGFGITGDKGYIVNTPAGGMVKFTGDAWDNQPEQPEPEEAPAEEPAPEEVVEEPAAEEEAPAEEVAEEPAAEEEAPDAEGDDAAAAEEDDAEDDAADAGGDAAEEDDAADAGGDADAAAAAPALSTYKSAWAFIVTSDIHGMQTG
;
A
#
# COMPACT_ATOMS: atom_id res chain seq x y z
N MET A 1 55.88 79.68 21.20
CA MET A 1 56.90 78.62 21.41
C MET A 1 56.10 77.32 21.60
N LYS A 2 56.37 76.16 20.96
CA LYS A 2 57.61 75.33 20.92
C LYS A 2 58.05 74.92 22.34
N THR A 3 58.32 73.66 22.71
CA THR A 3 58.33 72.31 22.04
C THR A 3 58.40 71.22 23.14
N THR A 4 58.04 69.93 23.02
CA THR A 4 57.27 69.09 22.06
C THR A 4 57.06 67.69 22.72
N LYS A 5 56.14 66.84 22.23
CA LYS A 5 55.91 65.43 22.65
C LYS A 5 57.13 64.51 22.37
N PHE A 6 57.22 63.33 23.00
CA PHE A 6 57.73 62.08 22.37
C PHE A 6 57.26 60.79 23.10
N VAL A 7 57.46 59.63 22.46
CA VAL A 7 56.95 58.27 22.83
C VAL A 7 58.04 57.20 22.58
N PHE A 8 58.13 56.14 23.39
CA PHE A 8 58.78 54.82 23.16
C PHE A 8 58.39 53.91 24.35
N TRP A 9 57.78 52.71 24.30
CA TRP A 9 57.84 51.47 23.48
C TRP A 9 58.77 50.37 24.05
N LEU A 10 58.17 49.29 24.59
CA LEU A 10 58.78 47.99 24.90
C LEU A 10 57.69 46.96 25.25
N MET A 11 57.78 45.73 24.71
CA MET A 11 56.94 44.58 25.06
C MET A 11 57.83 43.35 25.35
N PRO A 12 57.46 42.46 26.29
CA PRO A 12 58.06 41.12 26.39
C PRO A 12 57.34 40.13 25.46
N PHE A 13 58.09 39.25 24.80
CA PHE A 13 57.54 38.08 24.11
C PHE A 13 57.20 36.98 25.14
N PHE A 14 56.06 36.31 24.94
CA PHE A 14 55.76 35.02 25.55
C PHE A 14 55.67 33.99 24.41
N VAL A 15 56.45 32.91 24.48
CA VAL A 15 56.43 31.86 23.45
C VAL A 15 55.37 30.85 23.85
N PHE A 16 54.24 30.85 23.14
CA PHE A 16 53.26 29.77 23.23
C PHE A 16 53.63 28.69 22.22
N SER A 17 53.78 27.44 22.69
CA SER A 17 54.09 26.32 21.80
C SER A 17 52.79 25.87 21.11
N LEU A 18 52.66 26.17 19.83
CA LEU A 18 51.58 25.65 19.00
C LEU A 18 51.83 24.17 18.73
N VAL A 19 51.32 23.31 19.60
CA VAL A 19 51.11 21.90 19.26
C VAL A 19 49.87 21.86 18.37
N CYS A 20 50.08 21.73 17.06
CA CYS A 20 49.00 21.39 16.14
C CYS A 20 48.57 19.95 16.42
N SER A 21 47.65 19.76 17.37
CA SER A 21 46.81 18.58 17.37
C SER A 21 46.01 18.61 16.07
N PHE A 22 46.40 17.79 15.10
CA PHE A 22 45.49 17.39 14.05
C PHE A 22 44.37 16.61 14.74
N ALA A 23 43.26 17.31 15.01
CA ALA A 23 42.00 16.62 15.18
C ALA A 23 41.71 15.95 13.84
N THR A 24 41.89 14.64 13.78
CA THR A 24 41.28 13.82 12.74
C THR A 24 39.78 14.14 12.77
N THR A 25 39.28 14.80 11.73
CA THR A 25 37.85 14.88 11.48
C THR A 25 37.37 13.45 11.27
N GLY A 26 36.85 12.84 12.34
CA GLY A 26 36.11 11.60 12.21
C GLY A 26 35.00 11.83 11.21
N MET A 27 34.83 10.91 10.27
CA MET A 27 33.67 10.95 9.39
C MET A 27 32.41 10.80 10.25
N ALA A 28 31.30 11.38 9.82
CA ALA A 28 30.05 11.28 10.57
C ALA A 28 29.63 9.80 10.58
N GLN A 29 29.54 9.23 11.78
CA GLN A 29 29.24 7.81 12.01
C GLN A 29 27.89 7.46 11.39
N SER A 30 27.89 6.71 10.28
CA SER A 30 26.68 6.44 9.51
C SER A 30 26.10 5.07 9.85
N TYR A 31 24.85 5.04 10.29
CA TYR A 31 24.09 3.81 10.49
C TYR A 31 23.48 3.26 9.18
N TYR A 32 23.62 3.98 8.07
CA TYR A 32 23.27 3.54 6.71
C TYR A 32 24.35 3.99 5.71
N PRO A 33 25.44 3.22 5.51
CA PRO A 33 26.42 3.54 4.48
C PRO A 33 25.78 3.33 3.10
N SER A 34 25.53 4.43 2.39
CA SER A 34 24.67 4.51 1.19
C SER A 34 25.40 4.21 -0.14
N GLU A 35 26.55 3.55 -0.12
CA GLU A 35 27.33 3.27 -1.34
C GLU A 35 26.70 2.15 -2.20
N VAL A 36 26.63 2.38 -3.52
CA VAL A 36 26.10 1.40 -4.48
C VAL A 36 26.99 0.15 -4.51
N GLY A 37 26.35 -1.01 -4.43
CA GLY A 37 27.01 -2.32 -4.37
C GLY A 37 27.36 -2.76 -2.94
N ASN A 38 26.92 -2.03 -1.91
CA ASN A 38 26.83 -2.53 -0.54
C ASN A 38 25.76 -3.63 -0.45
N THR A 39 26.04 -4.70 0.29
CA THR A 39 25.09 -5.79 0.52
C THR A 39 25.19 -6.38 1.93
N TRP A 40 24.07 -6.86 2.44
CA TRP A 40 23.94 -7.56 3.73
C TRP A 40 23.07 -8.80 3.55
N LYS A 41 23.46 -9.90 4.18
CA LYS A 41 22.70 -11.16 4.21
C LYS A 41 22.46 -11.58 5.64
N LEU A 42 21.24 -11.37 6.11
CA LEU A 42 20.75 -11.86 7.39
C LEU A 42 20.00 -13.18 7.13
N SER A 43 19.96 -14.06 8.12
CA SER A 43 19.16 -15.30 8.07
C SER A 43 18.50 -15.57 9.41
N SER A 44 17.35 -16.23 9.36
CA SER A 44 16.60 -16.65 10.55
C SER A 44 17.43 -17.56 11.46
N ALA A 45 17.10 -17.61 12.75
CA ALA A 45 17.84 -18.39 13.75
C ALA A 45 17.89 -19.91 13.48
N ASP A 46 16.95 -20.45 12.70
CA ASP A 46 16.92 -21.85 12.23
C ASP A 46 17.59 -22.06 10.87
N GLY A 47 17.89 -20.98 10.13
CA GLY A 47 18.44 -21.01 8.78
C GLY A 47 17.45 -21.39 7.68
N ALA A 48 16.13 -21.32 7.95
CA ALA A 48 15.10 -21.53 6.93
C ALA A 48 14.98 -20.35 5.94
N GLU A 49 15.22 -19.11 6.40
CA GLU A 49 15.00 -17.89 5.63
C GLU A 49 16.25 -17.02 5.48
N GLN A 50 16.23 -16.16 4.47
CA GLN A 50 17.23 -15.14 4.21
C GLN A 50 16.59 -13.80 3.90
N ARG A 51 17.03 -12.75 4.61
CA ARG A 51 16.71 -11.35 4.34
C ARG A 51 17.96 -10.65 3.79
N THR A 52 17.94 -10.30 2.51
CA THR A 52 19.06 -9.69 1.79
C THR A 52 18.78 -8.21 1.54
N TYR A 53 19.69 -7.33 1.96
CA TYR A 53 19.65 -5.90 1.67
C TYR A 53 20.70 -5.60 0.59
N VAL A 54 20.34 -4.84 -0.44
CA VAL A 54 21.20 -4.44 -1.56
C VAL A 54 21.00 -2.95 -1.84
N LEU A 55 22.10 -2.21 -2.04
CA LEU A 55 22.05 -0.88 -2.65
C LEU A 55 22.43 -0.96 -4.13
N GLU A 56 21.46 -0.75 -5.02
CA GLU A 56 21.62 -0.80 -6.48
C GLU A 56 21.25 0.53 -7.15
N LYS A 57 21.70 0.76 -8.40
CA LYS A 57 21.23 1.92 -9.18
C LYS A 57 19.85 1.60 -9.78
N PRO A 58 18.98 2.61 -9.99
CA PRO A 58 17.85 2.46 -10.90
C PRO A 58 18.36 2.13 -12.32
N GLU A 59 17.59 1.32 -13.05
CA GLU A 59 18.01 0.82 -14.37
C GLU A 59 17.88 1.88 -15.47
N ASP A 60 16.91 2.80 -15.35
CA ASP A 60 16.51 3.76 -16.40
C ASP A 60 16.47 5.25 -15.94
N SER A 61 17.18 5.64 -14.87
CA SER A 61 17.18 7.04 -14.37
C SER A 61 18.41 7.85 -14.77
N ASP A 62 18.21 9.01 -15.40
CA ASP A 62 19.23 10.05 -15.58
C ASP A 62 19.62 10.78 -14.26
N ASP A 63 18.88 10.54 -13.16
CA ASP A 63 19.08 11.21 -11.88
C ASP A 63 20.24 10.58 -11.08
N GLU A 64 21.45 11.14 -11.22
CA GLU A 64 22.67 10.64 -10.57
C GLU A 64 22.62 10.60 -9.03
N GLY A 65 21.60 11.20 -8.40
CA GLY A 65 21.44 11.27 -6.94
C GLY A 65 20.60 10.16 -6.29
N ILE A 66 19.87 9.34 -7.06
CA ILE A 66 18.94 8.33 -6.53
C ILE A 66 19.57 6.92 -6.51
N ILE A 67 19.31 6.19 -5.41
CA ILE A 67 19.78 4.84 -5.14
C ILE A 67 18.59 3.99 -4.73
N ILE A 68 18.52 2.73 -5.15
CA ILE A 68 17.50 1.78 -4.70
C ILE A 68 18.08 0.99 -3.52
N LEU A 69 17.50 1.15 -2.33
CA LEU A 69 17.61 0.14 -1.27
C LEU A 69 16.57 -0.94 -1.56
N LYS A 70 17.04 -2.08 -2.02
CA LYS A 70 16.24 -3.28 -2.24
C LYS A 70 16.39 -4.23 -1.07
N ILE A 71 15.27 -4.70 -0.54
CA ILE A 71 15.23 -5.72 0.50
C ILE A 71 14.48 -6.91 -0.08
N SER A 72 15.11 -8.08 -0.12
CA SER A 72 14.44 -9.32 -0.49
C SER A 72 14.38 -10.27 0.70
N THR A 73 13.24 -10.92 0.92
CA THR A 73 13.03 -11.88 2.01
C THR A 73 12.39 -13.14 1.46
N GLY A 74 13.00 -14.31 1.71
CA GLY A 74 12.52 -15.56 1.17
C GLY A 74 13.15 -16.79 1.83
N LEU A 75 12.55 -17.95 1.55
CA LEU A 75 13.04 -19.25 2.00
C LEU A 75 14.35 -19.61 1.28
N LEU A 76 15.34 -20.11 2.02
CA LEU A 76 16.67 -20.43 1.52
C LEU A 76 16.65 -21.61 0.54
N GLY A 77 16.55 -21.28 -0.76
CA GLY A 77 16.42 -22.25 -1.85
C GLY A 77 15.00 -22.38 -2.41
N GLY A 78 14.08 -21.49 -2.05
CA GLY A 78 12.80 -21.31 -2.76
C GLY A 78 12.97 -20.48 -4.04
N ASP A 79 11.96 -20.56 -4.93
CA ASP A 79 11.95 -19.86 -6.22
C ASP A 79 11.38 -18.42 -6.17
N LYS A 80 11.04 -17.91 -4.97
CA LYS A 80 10.43 -16.58 -4.76
C LYS A 80 10.94 -15.92 -3.47
N ASP A 81 11.33 -14.66 -3.60
CA ASP A 81 11.48 -13.71 -2.49
C ASP A 81 10.32 -12.70 -2.56
N VAL A 82 9.85 -12.21 -1.41
CA VAL A 82 9.12 -10.93 -1.28
C VAL A 82 10.14 -9.80 -1.48
N ILE A 83 9.84 -8.80 -2.31
CA ILE A 83 10.82 -7.75 -2.69
C ILE A 83 10.29 -6.35 -2.44
N ASP A 84 10.87 -5.66 -1.47
CA ASP A 84 10.66 -4.24 -1.22
C ASP A 84 11.74 -3.40 -1.93
N LYS A 85 11.35 -2.24 -2.48
CA LYS A 85 12.24 -1.21 -3.02
C LYS A 85 11.96 0.14 -2.38
N TYR A 86 12.99 0.77 -1.85
CA TYR A 86 12.97 2.13 -1.32
C TYR A 86 13.93 2.99 -2.16
N PHE A 87 13.39 3.96 -2.89
CA PHE A 87 14.15 4.89 -3.72
C PHE A 87 14.61 6.06 -2.83
N VAL A 88 15.91 6.17 -2.64
CA VAL A 88 16.52 7.00 -1.60
C VAL A 88 17.65 7.89 -2.12
N SER A 89 17.92 9.00 -1.42
CA SER A 89 19.16 9.77 -1.61
C SER A 89 19.78 10.18 -0.27
N ALA A 90 21.11 10.32 -0.23
CA ALA A 90 21.89 10.63 0.96
C ALA A 90 22.46 12.06 0.94
N HIS A 91 22.54 12.69 2.11
CA HIS A 91 22.95 14.10 2.30
C HIS A 91 23.16 14.37 3.81
N ASP A 92 23.69 15.55 4.17
CA ASP A 92 24.11 15.92 5.54
C ASP A 92 23.05 15.70 6.66
N GLY A 93 21.76 15.65 6.30
CA GLY A 93 20.64 15.40 7.23
C GLY A 93 20.30 13.93 7.47
N GLY A 94 20.71 13.01 6.58
CA GLY A 94 20.39 11.59 6.66
C GLY A 94 20.13 10.95 5.29
N LEU A 95 19.14 10.04 5.27
CA LEU A 95 18.63 9.37 4.09
C LEU A 95 17.16 9.82 3.86
N LEU A 96 16.87 10.36 2.69
CA LEU A 96 15.51 10.74 2.25
C LEU A 96 14.90 9.63 1.41
N LEU A 97 13.59 9.44 1.54
CA LEU A 97 12.74 8.55 0.75
C LEU A 97 11.99 9.37 -0.30
N HIS A 98 12.11 8.97 -1.56
CA HIS A 98 11.46 9.62 -2.72
C HIS A 98 10.31 8.77 -3.26
N GLN A 99 10.42 7.45 -3.21
CA GLN A 99 9.40 6.50 -3.62
C GLN A 99 9.55 5.16 -2.86
N THR A 100 8.44 4.48 -2.62
CA THR A 100 8.40 3.06 -2.22
C THR A 100 7.71 2.22 -3.28
N ALA A 101 8.13 0.96 -3.40
CA ALA A 101 7.39 -0.13 -4.01
C ALA A 101 7.56 -1.37 -3.12
N THR A 102 6.60 -1.67 -2.25
CA THR A 102 6.62 -2.82 -1.32
C THR A 102 5.75 -3.95 -1.85
N ASP A 103 6.11 -5.20 -1.58
CA ASP A 103 5.38 -6.37 -2.06
C ASP A 103 4.42 -6.89 -0.98
N GLU A 104 3.18 -6.41 -1.02
CA GLU A 104 2.10 -6.79 -0.09
C GLU A 104 1.48 -8.18 -0.45
N GLY A 105 2.22 -9.01 -1.21
CA GLY A 105 1.88 -10.38 -1.54
C GLY A 105 0.57 -10.50 -2.32
N ALA A 106 -0.48 -11.00 -1.66
CA ALA A 106 -1.80 -11.18 -2.27
C ALA A 106 -2.46 -9.86 -2.70
N PHE A 107 -2.09 -8.73 -2.08
CA PHE A 107 -2.56 -7.40 -2.46
C PHE A 107 -1.76 -6.78 -3.63
N GLY A 108 -0.63 -7.40 -3.99
CA GLY A 108 0.30 -6.95 -5.02
C GLY A 108 1.28 -5.88 -4.55
N ILE A 109 2.01 -5.29 -5.50
CA ILE A 109 2.96 -4.22 -5.21
C ILE A 109 2.22 -2.92 -4.86
N ALA A 110 2.55 -2.34 -3.71
CA ALA A 110 2.07 -1.04 -3.24
C ALA A 110 3.11 0.05 -3.54
N GLU A 111 2.75 1.02 -4.38
CA GLU A 111 3.65 2.12 -4.76
C GLU A 111 3.19 3.45 -4.15
N ALA A 112 4.15 4.28 -3.71
CA ALA A 112 3.89 5.62 -3.19
C ALA A 112 5.08 6.54 -3.45
N THR A 113 4.81 7.82 -3.72
CA THR A 113 5.82 8.82 -4.10
C THR A 113 5.75 10.04 -3.19
N PHE A 114 6.90 10.60 -2.82
CA PHE A 114 7.04 11.63 -1.81
C PHE A 114 7.58 12.92 -2.43
N ASP A 115 6.71 13.91 -2.67
CA ASP A 115 7.09 15.27 -3.08
C ASP A 115 6.57 16.31 -2.06
N PRO A 116 7.44 16.96 -1.27
CA PRO A 116 8.89 16.76 -1.21
C PRO A 116 9.28 15.42 -0.55
N PRO A 117 10.49 14.89 -0.81
CA PRO A 117 10.99 13.67 -0.16
C PRO A 117 10.98 13.75 1.37
N VAL A 118 10.74 12.62 2.04
CA VAL A 118 10.59 12.53 3.51
C VAL A 118 11.80 11.85 4.17
N ILE A 119 12.08 12.14 5.43
CA ILE A 119 13.23 11.54 6.15
C ILE A 119 12.95 10.07 6.44
N PHE A 120 13.72 9.18 5.80
CA PHE A 120 13.66 7.74 6.05
C PHE A 120 14.45 7.40 7.33
N PHE A 121 15.70 7.86 7.39
CA PHE A 121 16.60 7.68 8.53
C PHE A 121 17.40 8.97 8.79
N PRO A 122 17.24 9.61 9.96
CA PRO A 122 18.07 10.75 10.36
C PRO A 122 19.56 10.40 10.45
N ALA A 123 20.45 11.34 10.13
CA ALA A 123 21.90 11.16 10.25
C ALA A 123 22.39 10.94 11.70
N LEU A 124 21.57 11.24 12.71
CA LEU A 124 21.88 11.04 14.12
C LEU A 124 20.74 10.28 14.81
N LEU A 125 21.07 9.14 15.41
CA LEU A 125 20.13 8.25 16.08
C LEU A 125 20.44 8.13 17.59
N PRO A 126 20.27 9.22 18.40
CA PRO A 126 20.45 9.14 19.83
C PRO A 126 19.28 8.39 20.50
N LEU A 127 19.53 7.77 21.66
CA LEU A 127 18.53 7.06 22.45
C LEU A 127 17.30 7.94 22.75
N GLY A 128 16.11 7.42 22.49
CA GLY A 128 14.84 8.16 22.64
C GLY A 128 14.57 9.18 21.52
N HIS A 129 15.27 9.12 20.39
CA HIS A 129 14.88 9.85 19.19
C HIS A 129 13.71 9.13 18.51
N THR A 130 12.72 9.91 18.04
CA THR A 130 11.51 9.39 17.39
C THR A 130 11.22 10.22 16.15
N TRP A 131 10.87 9.56 15.05
CA TRP A 131 10.34 10.20 13.85
C TRP A 131 9.21 9.36 13.24
N GLU A 132 8.49 9.95 12.31
CA GLU A 132 7.30 9.38 11.68
C GLU A 132 7.35 9.66 10.17
N PHE A 133 6.91 8.68 9.38
CA PHE A 133 6.56 8.88 7.98
C PHE A 133 5.20 8.23 7.69
N VAL A 134 4.45 8.83 6.78
CA VAL A 134 3.12 8.36 6.36
C VAL A 134 3.18 8.03 4.87
N VAL A 135 2.79 6.82 4.53
CA VAL A 135 2.70 6.30 3.17
C VAL A 135 1.23 6.31 2.76
N GLU A 136 0.89 7.04 1.70
CA GLU A 136 -0.43 6.98 1.06
C GLU A 136 -0.29 6.25 -0.29
N THR A 137 -1.06 5.18 -0.47
CA THR A 137 -0.98 4.28 -1.63
C THR A 137 -2.37 3.74 -1.99
N GLU A 138 -2.49 3.03 -3.11
CA GLU A 138 -3.74 2.40 -3.55
C GLU A 138 -3.52 0.91 -3.81
N LEU A 139 -4.12 0.06 -2.95
CA LEU A 139 -4.01 -1.39 -3.01
C LEU A 139 -5.10 -1.96 -3.91
N LYS A 140 -4.74 -2.91 -4.78
CA LYS A 140 -5.61 -3.45 -5.86
C LYS A 140 -6.94 -4.06 -5.39
N ILE A 141 -7.06 -4.40 -4.11
CA ILE A 141 -8.26 -5.02 -3.50
C ILE A 141 -8.84 -4.12 -2.39
N ALA A 142 -7.98 -3.47 -1.60
CA ALA A 142 -8.36 -2.70 -0.42
C ALA A 142 -8.57 -1.19 -0.66
N GLY A 143 -8.31 -0.72 -1.88
CA GLY A 143 -8.43 0.68 -2.28
C GLY A 143 -7.36 1.56 -1.65
N ALA A 144 -7.69 2.84 -1.44
CA ALA A 144 -6.82 3.80 -0.77
C ALA A 144 -6.39 3.29 0.62
N ALA A 145 -5.09 3.28 0.85
CA ALA A 145 -4.45 2.80 2.07
C ALA A 145 -3.49 3.87 2.62
N THR A 146 -3.58 4.13 3.92
CA THR A 146 -2.68 5.04 4.64
C THR A 146 -1.93 4.25 5.70
N SER A 147 -0.61 4.12 5.55
CA SER A 147 0.27 3.50 6.55
C SER A 147 1.10 4.54 7.29
N THR A 148 0.87 4.66 8.59
CA THR A 148 1.69 5.50 9.47
C THR A 148 2.76 4.64 10.14
N THR A 149 4.04 4.92 9.91
CA THR A 149 5.15 4.25 10.60
C THR A 149 5.85 5.22 11.55
N VAL A 150 5.85 4.90 12.84
CA VAL A 150 6.59 5.63 13.88
C VAL A 150 7.82 4.81 14.28
N VAL A 151 9.01 5.40 14.13
CA VAL A 151 10.29 4.77 14.45
C VAL A 151 10.90 5.40 15.70
N GLU A 152 11.36 4.60 16.65
CA GLU A 152 11.95 5.05 17.92
C GLU A 152 13.28 4.34 18.22
N VAL A 153 14.31 5.08 18.64
CA VAL A 153 15.59 4.52 19.09
C VAL A 153 15.44 4.03 20.54
N VAL A 154 14.99 2.80 20.73
CA VAL A 154 14.65 2.23 22.04
C VAL A 154 15.84 1.72 22.84
N ALA A 155 16.96 1.36 22.20
CA ALA A 155 18.20 0.97 22.89
C ALA A 155 19.47 1.33 22.09
N ILE A 156 20.61 1.35 22.77
CA ILE A 156 21.95 1.31 22.17
C ILE A 156 22.72 0.21 22.89
N GLU A 157 23.15 -0.82 22.16
CA GLU A 157 23.70 -2.05 22.75
C GLU A 157 24.71 -2.76 21.84
N ASP A 158 25.49 -3.68 22.41
CA ASP A 158 26.42 -4.54 21.67
C ASP A 158 25.66 -5.74 21.09
N VAL A 159 25.83 -6.00 19.79
CA VAL A 159 25.14 -7.11 19.09
C VAL A 159 26.17 -8.14 18.63
N GLU A 160 25.98 -9.40 19.03
CA GLU A 160 26.74 -10.55 18.52
C GLU A 160 25.93 -11.27 17.43
N THR A 161 26.54 -11.55 16.29
CA THR A 161 25.96 -12.31 15.17
C THR A 161 27.01 -13.27 14.58
N PRO A 162 26.63 -14.21 13.69
CA PRO A 162 27.60 -15.06 12.99
C PRO A 162 28.66 -14.31 12.17
N ALA A 163 28.37 -13.09 11.70
CA ALA A 163 29.33 -12.22 11.02
C ALA A 163 30.32 -11.52 11.97
N GLY A 164 30.02 -11.40 13.26
CA GLY A 164 30.92 -10.82 14.26
C GLY A 164 30.21 -10.15 15.45
N THR A 165 31.00 -9.51 16.31
CA THR A 165 30.50 -8.65 17.40
C THR A 165 30.56 -7.19 16.97
N PHE A 166 29.40 -6.56 16.88
CA PHE A 166 29.23 -5.14 16.59
C PHE A 166 29.01 -4.36 17.89
N LYS A 167 29.40 -3.08 17.91
CA LYS A 167 29.44 -2.22 19.11
C LYS A 167 28.58 -0.98 18.92
N ASP A 168 28.01 -0.49 20.01
CA ASP A 168 27.16 0.71 20.02
C ASP A 168 26.06 0.70 18.93
N CYS A 169 25.43 -0.46 18.72
CA CYS A 169 24.38 -0.62 17.72
C CYS A 169 23.08 0.01 18.23
N VAL A 170 22.45 0.84 17.40
CA VAL A 170 21.12 1.37 17.73
C VAL A 170 20.07 0.30 17.47
N LYS A 171 19.19 0.06 18.45
CA LYS A 171 17.96 -0.72 18.27
C LYS A 171 16.83 0.25 17.97
N LEU A 172 16.27 0.14 16.77
CA LEU A 172 15.05 0.80 16.36
C LEU A 172 13.85 -0.09 16.67
N GLU A 173 12.78 0.49 17.20
CA GLU A 173 11.43 -0.07 17.21
C GLU A 173 10.63 0.64 16.11
N LEU A 174 10.01 -0.13 15.22
CA LEU A 174 9.19 0.37 14.10
C LEU A 174 7.75 -0.06 14.36
N ARG A 175 6.88 0.90 14.69
CA ARG A 175 5.44 0.67 14.94
C ARG A 175 4.67 1.16 13.73
N ALA A 176 4.16 0.27 12.90
CA ALA A 176 3.35 0.61 11.74
C ALA A 176 1.86 0.43 12.02
N ARG A 177 1.04 1.31 11.45
CA ARG A 177 -0.43 1.23 11.45
C ARG A 177 -0.94 1.51 10.05
N SER A 178 -1.31 0.45 9.33
CA SER A 178 -1.94 0.53 8.02
C SER A 178 -3.46 0.58 8.18
N VAL A 179 -4.10 1.55 7.53
CA VAL A 179 -5.55 1.72 7.47
C VAL A 179 -5.98 1.61 6.01
N THR A 180 -6.94 0.73 5.72
CA THR A 180 -7.60 0.64 4.42
C THR A 180 -9.11 0.82 4.57
N ALA A 181 -9.86 0.75 3.46
CA ALA A 181 -11.33 0.72 3.52
C ALA A 181 -11.90 -0.54 4.21
N LEU A 182 -11.10 -1.60 4.38
CA LEU A 182 -11.54 -2.92 4.85
C LEU A 182 -10.99 -3.30 6.24
N VAL A 183 -9.76 -2.88 6.57
CA VAL A 183 -9.04 -3.37 7.77
C VAL A 183 -8.09 -2.31 8.35
N VAL A 184 -7.83 -2.38 9.65
CA VAL A 184 -6.75 -1.64 10.33
C VAL A 184 -5.73 -2.64 10.85
N VAL A 185 -4.59 -2.74 10.18
CA VAL A 185 -3.47 -3.61 10.57
C VAL A 185 -2.51 -2.81 11.45
N ARG A 186 -1.91 -3.47 12.44
CA ARG A 186 -0.85 -2.93 13.29
C ARG A 186 0.27 -3.95 13.37
N THR A 187 1.49 -3.53 13.08
CA THR A 187 2.68 -4.38 13.16
C THR A 187 3.73 -3.68 14.03
N THR A 188 4.66 -4.45 14.61
CA THR A 188 5.78 -3.89 15.37
C THR A 188 7.01 -4.75 15.18
N SER A 189 8.02 -4.19 14.51
CA SER A 189 9.28 -4.86 14.20
C SER A 189 10.46 -4.10 14.81
N TYR A 190 11.63 -4.74 14.86
CA TYR A 190 12.85 -4.14 15.40
C TYR A 190 14.03 -4.31 14.43
N GLN A 191 14.75 -3.21 14.20
CA GLN A 191 15.94 -3.17 13.35
C GLN A 191 17.15 -2.71 14.18
N TRP A 192 18.19 -3.54 14.25
CA TRP A 192 19.48 -3.14 14.80
C TRP A 192 20.42 -2.70 13.69
N LEU A 193 21.05 -1.55 13.88
CA LEU A 193 22.01 -0.96 12.94
C LEU A 193 23.35 -0.76 13.64
N ALA A 194 24.43 -1.24 13.03
CA ALA A 194 25.78 -1.05 13.53
C ALA A 194 26.46 0.20 12.92
N PRO A 195 27.24 0.95 13.71
CA PRO A 195 28.05 2.08 13.25
C PRO A 195 28.90 1.75 12.04
N ASP A 196 28.80 2.58 10.99
CA ASP A 196 29.54 2.48 9.72
C ASP A 196 29.40 1.12 8.99
N VAL A 197 28.42 0.30 9.41
CA VAL A 197 28.18 -1.06 8.92
C VAL A 197 26.79 -1.24 8.35
N GLY A 198 25.73 -0.68 8.96
CA GLY A 198 24.35 -0.90 8.52
C GLY A 198 23.62 -2.05 9.26
N PRO A 199 22.62 -2.71 8.66
CA PRO A 199 21.78 -3.70 9.34
C PRO A 199 22.56 -4.94 9.80
N VAL A 200 22.49 -5.24 11.10
CA VAL A 200 23.15 -6.41 11.72
C VAL A 200 22.17 -7.44 12.29
N LYS A 201 20.96 -7.01 12.68
CA LYS A 201 19.92 -7.89 13.19
C LYS A 201 18.56 -7.29 12.92
N TYR A 202 17.58 -8.13 12.62
CA TYR A 202 16.18 -7.75 12.40
C TYR A 202 15.27 -8.72 13.15
N GLN A 203 14.11 -8.24 13.59
CA GLN A 203 13.03 -9.03 14.18
C GLN A 203 11.75 -8.49 13.59
N ASP A 204 10.94 -9.33 12.95
CA ASP A 204 9.64 -8.92 12.42
C ASP A 204 8.54 -8.93 13.51
N ASP A 205 7.31 -8.68 13.09
CA ASP A 205 6.11 -8.72 13.90
C ASP A 205 5.55 -10.13 14.17
N GLN A 206 6.23 -11.18 13.66
CA GLN A 206 6.01 -12.58 14.04
C GLN A 206 7.09 -13.11 15.00
N ASP A 207 7.89 -12.19 15.59
CA ASP A 207 9.05 -12.47 16.45
C ASP A 207 10.17 -13.31 15.79
N ILE A 208 10.19 -13.45 14.45
CA ILE A 208 11.25 -14.16 13.74
C ILE A 208 12.52 -13.31 13.75
N VAL A 209 13.58 -13.85 14.34
CA VAL A 209 14.86 -13.14 14.51
C VAL A 209 15.84 -13.54 13.41
N TYR A 210 16.25 -12.54 12.62
CA TYR A 210 17.25 -12.65 11.56
C TYR A 210 18.57 -12.01 11.98
N GLU A 211 19.67 -12.76 11.89
CA GLU A 211 21.02 -12.30 12.28
C GLU A 211 21.98 -12.25 11.07
N LEU A 212 22.85 -11.25 11.04
CA LEU A 212 23.79 -11.03 9.93
C LEU A 212 24.80 -12.18 9.82
N GLN A 213 24.78 -12.85 8.67
CA GLN A 213 25.67 -13.95 8.30
C GLN A 213 26.89 -13.44 7.53
N SER A 214 26.69 -12.47 6.62
CA SER A 214 27.77 -11.82 5.87
C SER A 214 27.32 -10.46 5.32
N TYR A 215 28.28 -9.58 5.11
CA TYR A 215 28.07 -8.27 4.49
C TYR A 215 29.27 -7.88 3.63
N LYS A 216 29.07 -6.91 2.74
CA LYS A 216 30.09 -6.32 1.86
C LYS A 216 29.83 -4.82 1.79
N LEU A 217 30.86 -4.03 2.09
CA LEU A 217 30.84 -2.58 1.91
C LEU A 217 31.83 -2.18 0.80
N VAL A 218 31.38 -1.31 -0.08
CA VAL A 218 32.17 -0.60 -1.09
C VAL A 218 32.79 0.62 -0.40
N GLY A 219 34.04 0.95 -0.71
CA GLY A 219 34.74 2.09 -0.11
C GLY A 219 35.24 1.90 1.33
N ALA A 220 34.87 0.82 2.01
CA ALA A 220 35.48 0.46 3.30
C ALA A 220 36.99 0.22 3.13
N PRO A 221 37.86 0.76 4.02
CA PRO A 221 39.30 0.63 3.89
C PRO A 221 39.75 -0.82 3.97
N SER A 222 40.73 -1.22 3.14
CA SER A 222 41.32 -2.54 3.23
C SER A 222 42.06 -2.68 4.57
N ALA A 223 42.13 -3.88 5.12
CA ALA A 223 43.03 -4.17 6.24
C ALA A 223 44.51 -3.90 5.87
N GLU A 224 44.83 -3.81 4.59
CA GLU A 224 46.15 -3.40 4.07
C GLU A 224 46.43 -1.90 4.24
N ASP A 225 45.41 -1.03 4.20
CA ASP A 225 45.56 0.43 4.31
C ASP A 225 45.93 0.88 5.74
N VAL A 226 45.70 0.03 6.74
CA VAL A 226 46.03 0.28 8.16
C VAL A 226 47.37 -0.37 8.56
N ALA A 227 47.93 -1.25 7.71
CA ALA A 227 49.14 -2.03 7.98
C ALA A 227 50.43 -1.36 7.44
N ALA A 228 50.49 -0.02 7.50
CA ALA A 228 51.58 0.79 6.93
C ALA A 228 52.53 1.42 7.96
N ASP A 229 52.59 0.90 9.20
CA ASP A 229 53.70 1.19 10.13
C ASP A 229 54.07 -0.04 11.00
N ASP A 230 55.35 -0.07 11.39
CA ASP A 230 56.05 -1.01 12.30
C ASP A 230 56.30 -2.50 11.88
N ALA A 231 57.35 -3.08 12.50
CA ALA A 231 57.65 -4.52 12.65
C ALA A 231 58.15 -5.40 11.47
N VAL A 232 59.30 -5.03 10.89
CA VAL A 232 60.49 -5.88 10.60
C VAL A 232 60.37 -7.43 10.69
N ALA A 233 60.47 -8.08 9.52
CA ALA A 233 61.07 -9.39 9.16
C ALA A 233 61.50 -10.45 10.21
N ASP A 234 61.18 -11.72 9.91
CA ASP A 234 62.13 -12.85 9.96
C ASP A 234 61.88 -13.82 8.77
N ASP A 235 62.92 -14.52 8.30
CA ASP A 235 62.84 -15.46 7.17
C ASP A 235 62.58 -16.90 7.64
N THR A 236 61.76 -17.68 6.93
CA THR A 236 62.03 -19.13 6.80
C THR A 236 61.42 -19.76 5.54
N GLU A 237 62.29 -20.00 4.56
CA GLU A 237 62.00 -20.74 3.31
C GLU A 237 61.89 -22.25 3.57
N VAL A 238 60.87 -22.92 3.01
CA VAL A 238 60.87 -24.39 2.81
C VAL A 238 60.23 -24.74 1.46
N ASP A 239 61.01 -25.40 0.61
CA ASP A 239 60.68 -25.82 -0.76
C ASP A 239 59.81 -27.09 -0.84
N ALA A 240 58.89 -27.13 -1.81
CA ALA A 240 58.30 -28.34 -2.37
C ALA A 240 57.78 -28.12 -3.82
N THR A 241 58.64 -28.33 -4.83
CA THR A 241 58.31 -28.18 -6.26
C THR A 241 57.31 -29.20 -6.85
N ALA A 242 56.66 -28.80 -7.96
CA ALA A 242 56.21 -29.63 -9.11
C ALA A 242 54.92 -30.49 -8.93
N THR A 243 54.11 -30.75 -9.97
CA THR A 243 54.24 -30.45 -11.42
C THR A 243 52.88 -30.24 -12.10
N ASP A 244 52.90 -29.52 -13.23
CA ASP A 244 51.87 -29.47 -14.28
C ASP A 244 51.77 -30.79 -15.06
N ASP A 245 50.55 -31.17 -15.47
CA ASP A 245 50.28 -31.92 -16.72
C ASP A 245 48.81 -31.72 -17.14
N SER A 246 48.56 -31.59 -18.46
CA SER A 246 47.25 -31.28 -19.05
C SER A 246 46.95 -32.18 -20.24
N THR A 247 45.74 -32.76 -20.32
CA THR A 247 45.26 -33.46 -21.53
C THR A 247 43.75 -33.37 -21.71
N GLU A 248 43.35 -32.82 -22.85
CA GLU A 248 42.06 -33.09 -23.50
C GLU A 248 42.14 -34.38 -24.33
N ALA A 249 41.02 -35.10 -24.51
CA ALA A 249 40.72 -35.83 -25.75
C ALA A 249 39.26 -36.35 -25.77
N GLU A 250 38.59 -36.08 -26.89
CA GLU A 250 37.15 -36.23 -27.17
C GLU A 250 36.56 -37.65 -27.26
N ASP A 251 35.22 -37.65 -27.34
CA ASP A 251 34.30 -38.55 -28.08
C ASP A 251 34.13 -40.02 -27.66
N ALA A 252 32.90 -40.32 -27.22
CA ALA A 252 32.23 -41.59 -27.45
C ALA A 252 30.70 -41.38 -27.54
N ALA A 253 30.20 -40.84 -28.66
CA ALA A 253 28.77 -40.67 -28.90
C ALA A 253 27.96 -41.97 -28.68
N ALA A 254 26.90 -41.88 -27.88
CA ALA A 254 25.97 -42.97 -27.62
C ALA A 254 24.52 -42.54 -27.91
N ASP A 255 23.85 -43.31 -28.77
CA ASP A 255 22.47 -43.09 -29.22
C ASP A 255 21.46 -43.41 -28.10
N THR A 256 20.75 -42.38 -27.63
CA THR A 256 19.48 -42.53 -26.90
C THR A 256 18.49 -41.47 -27.38
N THR A 257 17.54 -41.89 -28.24
CA THR A 257 16.32 -41.10 -28.51
C THR A 257 15.44 -41.09 -27.26
N ALA A 258 15.66 -40.11 -26.38
CA ALA A 258 14.67 -39.72 -25.38
C ALA A 258 13.55 -38.93 -26.09
N ASP A 259 12.30 -39.20 -25.70
CA ASP A 259 11.13 -38.48 -26.21
C ASP A 259 11.06 -37.13 -25.49
N ASP A 260 11.12 -36.03 -26.23
CA ASP A 260 11.10 -34.66 -25.68
C ASP A 260 9.66 -34.23 -25.37
N ALA A 261 9.01 -35.01 -24.51
CA ALA A 261 7.77 -34.62 -23.88
C ALA A 261 8.12 -33.65 -22.74
N ALA A 262 7.75 -32.38 -22.91
CA ALA A 262 7.71 -31.44 -21.81
C ALA A 262 6.90 -32.05 -20.65
N PRO A 263 7.26 -31.80 -19.37
CA PRO A 263 6.48 -32.31 -18.25
C PRO A 263 5.05 -31.77 -18.38
N GLU A 264 4.06 -32.67 -18.49
CA GLU A 264 2.66 -32.26 -18.46
C GLU A 264 2.39 -31.64 -17.09
N MET A 265 2.16 -30.32 -17.08
CA MET A 265 1.78 -29.58 -15.88
C MET A 265 0.55 -30.25 -15.25
N PRO A 266 0.50 -30.41 -13.92
CA PRO A 266 -0.64 -31.05 -13.28
C PRO A 266 -1.91 -30.26 -13.63
N VAL A 267 -2.90 -30.96 -14.19
CA VAL A 267 -4.20 -30.36 -14.51
C VAL A 267 -4.89 -29.94 -13.22
N SER A 268 -5.02 -28.63 -13.03
CA SER A 268 -5.70 -28.07 -11.87
C SER A 268 -7.22 -28.10 -12.04
N GLN A 269 -7.90 -28.37 -10.93
CA GLN A 269 -9.35 -28.46 -10.82
C GLN A 269 -9.83 -27.42 -9.80
N MET A 270 -10.88 -26.69 -10.15
CA MET A 270 -11.54 -25.75 -9.25
C MET A 270 -12.68 -26.45 -8.50
N PHE A 271 -12.91 -26.05 -7.25
CA PHE A 271 -14.03 -26.52 -6.45
C PHE A 271 -14.72 -25.31 -5.80
N GLU A 272 -16.04 -25.22 -5.94
CA GLU A 272 -16.86 -24.38 -5.07
C GLU A 272 -16.99 -25.10 -3.71
N VAL A 273 -16.53 -24.43 -2.66
CA VAL A 273 -16.57 -24.93 -1.28
C VAL A 273 -17.43 -24.00 -0.46
N THR A 274 -18.54 -24.54 0.05
CA THR A 274 -19.51 -23.80 0.88
C THR A 274 -19.44 -24.28 2.32
N LEU A 275 -19.10 -23.39 3.24
CA LEU A 275 -19.21 -23.61 4.68
C LEU A 275 -20.49 -22.95 5.20
N THR A 276 -21.37 -23.74 5.80
CA THR A 276 -22.64 -23.29 6.40
C THR A 276 -22.55 -23.34 7.92
N ASN A 277 -22.82 -22.22 8.59
CA ASN A 277 -23.01 -22.16 10.04
C ASN A 277 -24.41 -22.73 10.36
N LEU A 278 -24.47 -23.83 11.12
CA LEU A 278 -25.75 -24.47 11.49
C LEU A 278 -26.31 -23.99 12.84
N THR A 279 -25.55 -23.19 13.60
CA THR A 279 -26.07 -22.54 14.80
C THR A 279 -27.12 -21.48 14.43
N THR A 280 -28.04 -21.17 15.34
CA THR A 280 -29.17 -20.28 15.05
C THR A 280 -29.30 -19.17 16.08
N GLY A 281 -29.43 -17.93 15.63
CA GLY A 281 -29.56 -16.77 16.50
C GLY A 281 -29.52 -15.43 15.75
N GLU A 282 -28.88 -14.44 16.35
CA GLU A 282 -28.75 -13.06 15.88
C GLU A 282 -27.35 -12.55 16.27
N HIS A 283 -26.66 -11.89 15.33
CA HIS A 283 -25.26 -11.46 15.45
C HIS A 283 -25.00 -10.70 16.76
N GLY A 284 -24.06 -11.18 17.57
CA GLY A 284 -23.68 -10.57 18.86
C GLY A 284 -24.75 -10.68 19.97
N VAL A 285 -25.76 -11.56 19.80
CA VAL A 285 -26.88 -11.69 20.74
C VAL A 285 -27.27 -13.15 21.01
N SER A 286 -27.13 -14.05 20.02
CA SER A 286 -27.41 -15.49 20.17
C SER A 286 -26.86 -16.30 18.99
N GLY A 287 -26.67 -17.60 19.17
CA GLY A 287 -25.92 -18.47 18.25
C GLY A 287 -24.42 -18.18 18.29
N GLN A 288 -23.63 -18.98 17.59
CA GLN A 288 -22.18 -18.74 17.47
C GLN A 288 -21.89 -18.07 16.13
N ILE A 289 -21.19 -16.95 16.15
CA ILE A 289 -20.56 -16.40 14.94
C ILE A 289 -19.34 -17.27 14.65
N LEU A 290 -19.13 -17.66 13.39
CA LEU A 290 -17.89 -18.30 12.96
C LEU A 290 -16.89 -17.23 12.50
N SER A 291 -15.66 -17.27 13.02
CA SER A 291 -14.56 -16.39 12.58
C SER A 291 -14.24 -16.60 11.09
N PRO A 292 -13.58 -15.65 10.40
CA PRO A 292 -13.33 -15.76 8.96
C PRO A 292 -12.65 -17.10 8.60
N PRO A 293 -13.34 -18.01 7.90
CA PRO A 293 -12.84 -19.36 7.72
C PRO A 293 -11.66 -19.41 6.74
N ILE A 294 -10.63 -20.17 7.13
CA ILE A 294 -9.49 -20.52 6.27
C ILE A 294 -9.77 -21.86 5.58
N PHE A 295 -9.47 -21.90 4.28
CA PHE A 295 -9.51 -23.08 3.42
C PHE A 295 -8.10 -23.31 2.86
N VAL A 296 -7.58 -24.53 2.94
CA VAL A 296 -6.22 -24.87 2.49
C VAL A 296 -6.26 -26.13 1.64
N THR A 297 -5.81 -26.05 0.37
CA THR A 297 -5.61 -27.24 -0.46
C THR A 297 -4.13 -27.65 -0.46
N HIS A 298 -3.86 -28.87 0.00
CA HIS A 298 -2.53 -29.34 0.41
C HIS A 298 -2.30 -30.80 0.01
N PRO A 299 -1.05 -31.32 0.11
CA PRO A 299 -0.78 -32.74 -0.11
C PRO A 299 -1.47 -33.62 0.95
N ALA A 300 -1.95 -34.79 0.53
CA ALA A 300 -2.67 -35.70 1.42
C ALA A 300 -1.82 -36.15 2.63
N GLY A 301 -2.43 -36.22 3.79
CA GLY A 301 -1.81 -36.59 5.07
C GLY A 301 -1.37 -35.41 5.96
N VAL A 302 -1.54 -34.16 5.53
CA VAL A 302 -1.40 -32.99 6.42
C VAL A 302 -2.68 -32.86 7.25
N ASN A 303 -2.53 -32.72 8.57
CA ASN A 303 -3.65 -32.63 9.51
C ASN A 303 -3.62 -31.27 10.21
N LEU A 304 -4.74 -30.52 10.16
CA LEU A 304 -4.87 -29.23 10.85
C LEU A 304 -5.08 -29.43 12.35
N ALA A 305 -5.86 -30.44 12.73
CA ALA A 305 -6.19 -30.79 14.11
C ALA A 305 -6.20 -32.32 14.30
N GLU A 306 -5.63 -32.83 15.41
CA GLU A 306 -5.69 -34.25 15.79
C GLU A 306 -6.22 -34.40 17.23
N VAL A 307 -7.40 -34.99 17.39
CA VAL A 307 -8.06 -35.19 18.69
C VAL A 307 -7.18 -36.01 19.63
N GLY A 308 -6.86 -35.45 20.80
CA GLY A 308 -5.97 -36.04 21.80
C GLY A 308 -4.49 -35.65 21.67
N GLN A 309 -4.13 -34.80 20.70
CA GLN A 309 -2.85 -34.07 20.69
C GLN A 309 -3.05 -32.61 21.15
N PRO A 310 -2.00 -31.93 21.64
CA PRO A 310 -2.05 -30.48 21.84
C PRO A 310 -2.27 -29.74 20.51
N ALA A 311 -3.03 -28.64 20.54
CA ALA A 311 -3.16 -27.75 19.39
C ALA A 311 -1.80 -27.12 19.02
N SER A 312 -1.59 -26.84 17.72
CA SER A 312 -0.43 -26.08 17.25
C SER A 312 -0.59 -24.60 17.63
N PRO A 313 0.49 -23.81 17.81
CA PRO A 313 0.36 -22.38 18.16
C PRO A 313 -0.50 -21.58 17.17
N ALA A 314 -0.49 -21.96 15.89
CA ALA A 314 -1.33 -21.35 14.86
C ALA A 314 -2.79 -21.80 14.92
N LEU A 315 -3.07 -23.04 15.32
CA LEU A 315 -4.45 -23.49 15.60
C LEU A 315 -4.98 -22.84 16.89
N VAL A 316 -4.13 -22.62 17.89
CA VAL A 316 -4.46 -21.87 19.11
C VAL A 316 -4.81 -20.41 18.79
N ALA A 317 -4.00 -19.73 17.96
CA ALA A 317 -4.30 -18.37 17.50
C ALA A 317 -5.65 -18.29 16.74
N LEU A 318 -5.93 -19.28 15.89
CA LEU A 318 -7.24 -19.41 15.25
C LEU A 318 -8.35 -19.60 16.27
N ALA A 319 -8.21 -20.58 17.17
CA ALA A 319 -9.26 -21.01 18.07
C ALA A 319 -9.58 -20.02 19.20
N GLU A 320 -8.63 -19.18 19.61
CA GLU A 320 -8.79 -18.16 20.65
C GLU A 320 -9.13 -16.77 20.12
N ASN A 321 -8.75 -16.41 18.88
CA ASN A 321 -8.86 -15.04 18.36
C ASN A 321 -9.45 -14.95 16.94
N GLY A 322 -9.74 -16.08 16.30
CA GLY A 322 -10.10 -16.14 14.89
C GLY A 322 -8.92 -15.90 13.93
N ASP A 323 -7.67 -15.85 14.43
CA ASP A 323 -6.50 -15.49 13.63
C ASP A 323 -6.04 -16.67 12.74
N THR A 324 -6.15 -16.47 11.43
CA THR A 324 -5.75 -17.44 10.41
C THR A 324 -4.31 -17.27 9.93
N SER A 325 -3.60 -16.21 10.34
CA SER A 325 -2.32 -15.77 9.78
C SER A 325 -1.23 -16.85 9.84
N GLY A 326 -0.99 -17.44 11.02
CA GLY A 326 0.00 -18.50 11.21
C GLY A 326 -0.31 -19.79 10.45
N LEU A 327 -1.60 -20.08 10.22
CA LEU A 327 -2.04 -21.23 9.43
C LEU A 327 -1.85 -20.98 7.92
N ALA A 328 -2.16 -19.76 7.46
CA ALA A 328 -1.93 -19.34 6.09
C ALA A 328 -0.42 -19.31 5.75
N ALA A 329 0.42 -18.82 6.67
CA ALA A 329 1.87 -18.83 6.53
C ALA A 329 2.43 -20.27 6.43
N PHE A 330 2.04 -21.16 7.36
CA PHE A 330 2.47 -22.56 7.35
C PHE A 330 2.02 -23.31 6.09
N ALA A 331 0.79 -23.08 5.63
CA ALA A 331 0.29 -23.65 4.38
C ALA A 331 1.11 -23.15 3.18
N THR A 332 1.29 -21.84 3.05
CA THR A 332 2.06 -21.24 1.94
C THR A 332 3.50 -21.74 1.91
N ALA A 333 4.16 -21.83 3.08
CA ALA A 333 5.53 -22.34 3.21
C ALA A 333 5.68 -23.83 2.85
N THR A 334 4.59 -24.62 2.90
CA THR A 334 4.58 -26.03 2.47
C THR A 334 4.14 -26.21 1.01
N GLY A 335 3.87 -25.12 0.28
CA GLY A 335 3.40 -25.15 -1.11
C GLY A 335 1.91 -25.46 -1.27
N ALA A 336 1.14 -25.42 -0.19
CA ALA A 336 -0.31 -25.55 -0.22
C ALA A 336 -0.96 -24.21 -0.65
N ASN A 337 -2.09 -24.27 -1.35
CA ASN A 337 -2.84 -23.07 -1.71
C ASN A 337 -3.75 -22.66 -0.55
N VAL A 338 -3.78 -21.37 -0.22
CA VAL A 338 -4.66 -20.81 0.82
C VAL A 338 -5.79 -20.02 0.16
N THR A 339 -6.98 -20.08 0.74
CA THR A 339 -8.10 -19.20 0.41
C THR A 339 -8.79 -18.81 1.71
N LEU A 340 -9.00 -17.51 1.91
CA LEU A 340 -9.74 -16.96 3.05
C LEU A 340 -11.11 -16.52 2.56
N ALA A 341 -12.14 -16.73 3.38
CA ALA A 341 -13.45 -16.13 3.14
C ALA A 341 -13.50 -14.66 3.56
N GLU A 342 -14.37 -13.89 2.91
CA GLU A 342 -14.64 -12.51 3.28
C GLU A 342 -15.54 -12.44 4.53
N GLY A 343 -14.98 -11.94 5.64
CA GLY A 343 -15.73 -11.69 6.87
C GLY A 343 -16.14 -12.95 7.66
N VAL A 344 -16.99 -12.74 8.66
CA VAL A 344 -17.51 -13.80 9.55
C VAL A 344 -18.71 -14.53 8.93
N VAL A 345 -18.96 -15.78 9.35
CA VAL A 345 -20.18 -16.50 8.97
C VAL A 345 -21.17 -16.48 10.12
N ASP A 346 -22.16 -15.59 10.03
CA ASP A 346 -23.23 -15.42 11.02
C ASP A 346 -24.10 -16.69 11.21
N PRO A 347 -24.79 -16.82 12.36
CA PRO A 347 -25.74 -17.92 12.61
C PRO A 347 -26.73 -18.14 11.45
N GLY A 348 -26.79 -19.39 10.98
CA GLY A 348 -27.65 -19.81 9.87
C GLY A 348 -27.24 -19.29 8.48
N GLN A 349 -26.11 -18.58 8.35
CA GLN A 349 -25.57 -18.14 7.06
C GLN A 349 -24.54 -19.14 6.52
N ALA A 350 -24.11 -18.91 5.28
CA ALA A 350 -23.05 -19.68 4.64
C ALA A 350 -22.14 -18.74 3.84
N VAL A 351 -20.87 -19.15 3.69
CA VAL A 351 -19.93 -18.53 2.75
C VAL A 351 -19.45 -19.56 1.74
N THR A 352 -19.28 -19.14 0.49
CA THR A 352 -18.79 -19.98 -0.61
C THR A 352 -17.51 -19.36 -1.15
N VAL A 353 -16.46 -20.18 -1.28
CA VAL A 353 -15.19 -19.80 -1.89
C VAL A 353 -14.83 -20.77 -3.02
N THR A 354 -14.06 -20.30 -4.00
CA THR A 354 -13.50 -21.17 -5.05
C THR A 354 -12.06 -21.51 -4.69
N VAL A 355 -11.79 -22.78 -4.39
CA VAL A 355 -10.42 -23.29 -4.16
C VAL A 355 -9.89 -23.97 -5.43
N THR A 356 -8.58 -23.92 -5.62
CA THR A 356 -7.89 -24.66 -6.70
C THR A 356 -7.05 -25.79 -6.11
N ALA A 357 -7.19 -26.99 -6.67
CA ALA A 357 -6.52 -28.20 -6.23
C ALA A 357 -6.00 -29.00 -7.43
N ASP A 358 -5.05 -29.90 -7.21
CA ASP A 358 -4.46 -30.76 -8.22
C ASP A 358 -3.93 -32.06 -7.59
N MET A 359 -3.27 -32.93 -8.35
CA MET A 359 -2.77 -34.21 -7.84
C MET A 359 -1.61 -34.08 -6.83
N VAL A 360 -0.98 -32.91 -6.70
CA VAL A 360 -0.04 -32.58 -5.61
C VAL A 360 -0.83 -32.05 -4.42
N ASN A 361 -1.60 -30.98 -4.61
CA ASN A 361 -2.45 -30.36 -3.59
C ASN A 361 -3.88 -30.97 -3.63
N SER A 362 -3.98 -32.24 -3.26
CA SER A 362 -5.13 -33.12 -3.51
C SER A 362 -6.13 -33.28 -2.36
N SER A 363 -5.84 -32.70 -1.18
CA SER A 363 -6.72 -32.69 -0.01
C SER A 363 -7.07 -31.27 0.42
N LEU A 364 -8.24 -31.09 1.05
CA LEU A 364 -8.70 -29.84 1.65
C LEU A 364 -8.73 -29.95 3.19
N SER A 365 -8.20 -28.94 3.86
CA SER A 365 -8.49 -28.66 5.29
C SER A 365 -9.21 -27.31 5.41
N VAL A 366 -10.08 -27.18 6.42
CA VAL A 366 -10.87 -25.97 6.70
C VAL A 366 -10.89 -25.73 8.20
N GLY A 367 -10.79 -24.47 8.65
CA GLY A 367 -10.85 -24.10 10.07
C GLY A 367 -11.53 -22.76 10.34
N SER A 368 -12.21 -22.64 11.48
CA SER A 368 -12.83 -21.40 11.97
C SER A 368 -13.18 -21.50 13.46
N MET A 369 -13.08 -20.39 14.22
CA MET A 369 -13.44 -20.29 15.64
C MET A 369 -14.94 -20.02 15.84
N LEU A 370 -15.50 -20.55 16.93
CA LEU A 370 -16.78 -20.13 17.50
C LEU A 370 -16.54 -18.89 18.39
N VAL A 371 -16.87 -17.70 17.88
CA VAL A 371 -16.38 -16.40 18.41
C VAL A 371 -16.85 -16.09 19.85
N SER A 372 -17.94 -16.70 20.32
CA SER A 372 -18.43 -16.53 21.70
C SER A 372 -18.04 -17.74 22.57
N THR A 373 -16.75 -18.10 22.54
CA THR A 373 -16.10 -19.16 23.34
C THR A 373 -14.64 -18.77 23.64
N ASN A 374 -13.97 -19.50 24.54
CA ASN A 374 -12.57 -19.24 24.90
C ASN A 374 -11.59 -19.83 23.88
N ASP A 375 -11.73 -21.12 23.50
CA ASP A 375 -10.83 -21.78 22.54
C ASP A 375 -11.54 -22.77 21.56
N ALA A 376 -12.84 -22.61 21.31
CA ALA A 376 -13.60 -23.57 20.51
C ALA A 376 -13.56 -23.27 19.00
N PHE A 377 -13.39 -24.32 18.19
CA PHE A 377 -13.26 -24.23 16.74
C PHE A 377 -13.97 -25.40 16.00
N ILE A 378 -14.38 -25.17 14.76
CA ILE A 378 -14.68 -26.25 13.80
C ILE A 378 -13.46 -26.55 12.94
N ALA A 379 -13.30 -27.82 12.55
CA ALA A 379 -12.30 -28.20 11.56
C ALA A 379 -12.79 -29.31 10.61
N ALA A 380 -12.42 -29.16 9.34
CA ALA A 380 -12.26 -30.25 8.39
C ALA A 380 -10.77 -30.50 8.19
N THR A 381 -10.35 -31.75 8.00
CA THR A 381 -8.94 -32.13 7.87
C THR A 381 -8.78 -33.25 6.85
N ASP A 382 -7.79 -33.09 5.96
CA ASP A 382 -7.37 -34.06 4.95
C ASP A 382 -8.52 -34.61 4.08
N VAL A 383 -9.47 -33.74 3.71
CA VAL A 383 -10.63 -34.10 2.90
C VAL A 383 -10.19 -34.23 1.44
N ALA A 384 -9.97 -35.47 0.99
CA ALA A 384 -9.56 -35.75 -0.39
C ALA A 384 -10.55 -35.17 -1.41
N LEU A 385 -10.03 -34.40 -2.37
CA LEU A 385 -10.77 -33.74 -3.45
C LEU A 385 -10.86 -34.59 -4.73
N PHE A 386 -10.10 -35.69 -4.79
CA PHE A 386 -10.06 -36.63 -5.92
C PHE A 386 -10.20 -38.08 -5.42
N ASP A 387 -10.73 -38.97 -6.27
CA ASP A 387 -10.94 -40.38 -5.94
C ASP A 387 -9.72 -41.28 -6.25
N GLU A 388 -9.84 -42.61 -6.06
CA GLU A 388 -8.77 -43.58 -6.35
C GLU A 388 -8.32 -43.61 -7.82
N ASN A 389 -9.07 -43.02 -8.74
CA ASN A 389 -8.76 -42.92 -10.17
C ASN A 389 -8.19 -41.54 -10.56
N GLY A 390 -8.29 -40.54 -9.68
CA GLY A 390 -7.97 -39.14 -9.96
C GLY A 390 -9.16 -38.33 -10.50
N ASP A 391 -10.39 -38.87 -10.50
CA ASP A 391 -11.58 -38.11 -10.85
C ASP A 391 -12.02 -37.23 -9.65
N PRO A 392 -12.40 -35.95 -9.86
CA PRO A 392 -12.73 -35.03 -8.78
C PRO A 392 -14.09 -35.35 -8.13
N VAL A 393 -14.20 -35.16 -6.80
CA VAL A 393 -15.37 -35.62 -6.02
C VAL A 393 -16.34 -34.50 -5.62
N GLU A 394 -17.62 -34.84 -5.57
CA GLU A 394 -18.63 -34.11 -4.79
C GLU A 394 -18.66 -34.65 -3.36
N ALA A 395 -18.65 -33.78 -2.34
CA ALA A 395 -18.69 -34.18 -0.94
C ALA A 395 -19.54 -33.25 -0.08
N SER A 396 -20.05 -33.77 1.04
CA SER A 396 -20.75 -33.02 2.07
C SER A 396 -20.41 -33.64 3.43
N LEU A 397 -20.00 -32.81 4.39
CA LEU A 397 -19.46 -33.22 5.68
C LEU A 397 -20.08 -32.41 6.82
N ASP A 398 -20.60 -33.12 7.82
CA ASP A 398 -20.99 -32.55 9.11
C ASP A 398 -19.73 -32.22 9.92
N LEU A 399 -19.57 -30.96 10.36
CA LEU A 399 -18.46 -30.50 11.18
C LEU A 399 -18.91 -30.27 12.63
N MET A 400 -18.13 -30.80 13.57
CA MET A 400 -18.37 -30.71 15.01
C MET A 400 -17.49 -29.63 15.64
N ALA A 401 -17.91 -29.05 16.77
CA ALA A 401 -17.04 -28.16 17.55
C ALA A 401 -16.02 -28.95 18.37
N TYR A 402 -14.79 -28.45 18.38
CA TYR A 402 -13.67 -28.93 19.15
C TYR A 402 -13.16 -27.85 20.09
N ASP A 403 -12.70 -28.28 21.25
CA ASP A 403 -11.98 -27.53 22.29
C ASP A 403 -10.49 -27.64 21.96
N ALA A 404 -9.74 -26.53 21.98
CA ALA A 404 -8.31 -26.57 21.63
C ALA A 404 -7.44 -27.12 22.79
N GLY A 405 -7.93 -27.00 24.03
CA GLY A 405 -7.22 -27.35 25.24
C GLY A 405 -6.05 -26.41 25.53
N SER A 406 -6.18 -25.12 25.17
CA SER A 406 -5.22 -24.06 25.50
C SER A 406 -5.71 -23.15 26.64
N GLU A 407 -7.02 -23.06 26.86
CA GLU A 407 -7.65 -22.19 27.87
C GLU A 407 -8.49 -22.99 28.90
N GLU A 408 -9.00 -22.33 29.94
CA GLU A 408 -10.16 -22.80 30.71
C GLU A 408 -11.44 -22.21 30.08
N ASN A 409 -12.45 -23.04 29.84
CA ASN A 409 -13.77 -22.56 29.39
C ASN A 409 -14.50 -21.87 30.56
N THR A 410 -14.23 -20.57 30.77
CA THR A 410 -14.75 -19.79 31.91
C THR A 410 -16.17 -19.29 31.69
N GLU A 411 -16.60 -19.16 30.43
CA GLU A 411 -17.86 -18.53 30.01
C GLU A 411 -18.03 -17.08 30.50
N MET A 412 -16.95 -16.38 30.88
CA MET A 412 -16.98 -14.97 31.27
C MET A 412 -16.84 -14.08 30.03
N ALA A 413 -17.60 -12.99 29.99
CA ALA A 413 -17.58 -12.08 28.84
C ALA A 413 -16.24 -11.33 28.68
N SER A 414 -15.43 -11.24 29.74
CA SER A 414 -14.06 -10.71 29.69
C SER A 414 -13.07 -11.59 28.94
N ASP A 415 -13.33 -12.89 28.84
CA ASP A 415 -12.35 -13.93 28.52
C ASP A 415 -12.53 -14.48 27.09
N ILE A 416 -13.37 -13.85 26.27
CA ILE A 416 -13.77 -14.29 24.91
C ILE A 416 -13.81 -13.10 23.91
N PRO A 417 -13.56 -13.30 22.60
CA PRO A 417 -13.42 -12.20 21.62
C PRO A 417 -14.66 -11.35 21.32
N GLY A 418 -15.84 -11.98 21.34
CA GLY A 418 -17.07 -11.40 20.79
C GLY A 418 -17.96 -10.73 21.85
N PRO A 419 -18.45 -9.49 21.62
CA PRO A 419 -19.43 -8.89 22.51
C PRO A 419 -20.72 -9.72 22.53
N LEU A 420 -21.19 -10.06 23.73
CA LEU A 420 -22.41 -10.82 23.99
C LEU A 420 -23.69 -9.94 23.96
N GLY A 421 -23.53 -8.63 23.78
CA GLY A 421 -24.63 -7.66 23.76
C GLY A 421 -25.07 -7.24 25.17
N LEU A 422 -24.16 -7.31 26.15
CA LEU A 422 -24.37 -6.84 27.51
C LEU A 422 -23.96 -5.36 27.64
N ASP A 423 -23.62 -4.89 28.85
CA ASP A 423 -23.06 -3.55 29.04
C ASP A 423 -21.53 -3.55 29.04
N GLU A 424 -20.94 -2.45 28.55
CA GLU A 424 -19.49 -2.22 28.37
C GLU A 424 -18.63 -2.47 29.63
N ALA A 425 -19.21 -2.49 30.83
CA ALA A 425 -18.50 -2.77 32.08
C ALA A 425 -18.46 -4.27 32.44
N THR A 426 -19.25 -5.10 31.75
CA THR A 426 -19.28 -6.56 31.83
C THR A 426 -18.70 -7.19 30.56
N ASP A 427 -18.98 -6.57 29.40
CA ASP A 427 -18.75 -7.05 28.04
C ASP A 427 -17.99 -5.95 27.25
N PRO A 428 -16.68 -5.75 27.55
CA PRO A 428 -15.91 -4.64 27.01
C PRO A 428 -15.50 -4.92 25.55
N PRO A 429 -15.49 -3.91 24.65
CA PRO A 429 -15.01 -4.10 23.28
C PRO A 429 -13.57 -4.63 23.23
N MET A 430 -13.36 -5.70 22.47
CA MET A 430 -12.08 -6.45 22.41
C MET A 430 -11.70 -7.12 23.74
N SER A 431 -12.67 -7.61 24.52
CA SER A 431 -12.47 -8.69 25.50
C SER A 431 -11.71 -9.86 24.86
N ASN A 432 -10.74 -10.43 25.59
CA ASN A 432 -10.15 -11.76 25.39
C ASN A 432 -9.08 -12.03 26.47
N GLU A 433 -9.38 -11.80 27.75
CA GLU A 433 -8.40 -12.00 28.83
C GLU A 433 -8.14 -13.51 29.03
N ARG A 434 -6.98 -13.97 28.55
CA ARG A 434 -6.62 -15.39 28.54
C ARG A 434 -6.52 -16.01 29.93
N VAL A 435 -7.01 -17.25 30.04
CA VAL A 435 -6.94 -18.13 31.22
C VAL A 435 -6.31 -19.48 30.83
N PRO A 436 -4.98 -19.57 30.63
CA PRO A 436 -4.37 -20.74 29.97
C PRO A 436 -4.31 -22.02 30.81
N THR A 437 -4.47 -23.18 30.18
CA THR A 437 -4.34 -24.50 30.81
C THR A 437 -2.98 -25.17 30.55
N GLU A 438 -2.43 -25.84 31.57
CA GLU A 438 -1.18 -26.60 31.44
C GLU A 438 -1.43 -28.00 30.85
N GLY A 439 -1.19 -28.16 29.55
CA GLY A 439 -1.12 -29.47 28.89
C GLY A 439 -2.48 -30.08 28.53
N GLY A 440 -3.46 -29.25 28.18
CA GLY A 440 -4.65 -29.68 27.47
C GLY A 440 -4.35 -30.26 26.08
N VAL A 441 -5.37 -30.83 25.45
CA VAL A 441 -5.31 -31.49 24.14
C VAL A 441 -6.65 -31.34 23.45
N ILE A 442 -6.65 -31.32 22.12
CA ILE A 442 -7.84 -31.14 21.29
C ILE A 442 -8.89 -32.18 21.67
N ALA A 443 -10.07 -31.73 22.07
CA ALA A 443 -11.20 -32.56 22.49
C ALA A 443 -12.48 -32.14 21.76
N ALA A 444 -13.55 -32.94 21.80
CA ALA A 444 -14.86 -32.45 21.39
C ALA A 444 -15.37 -31.47 22.47
N HIS A 445 -15.79 -30.27 22.07
CA HIS A 445 -16.21 -29.24 23.02
C HIS A 445 -17.51 -29.65 23.72
N GLU A 446 -17.63 -29.43 25.04
CA GLU A 446 -18.83 -29.87 25.80
C GLU A 446 -20.07 -28.98 25.55
N GLY A 447 -19.88 -27.84 24.87
CA GLY A 447 -20.88 -26.80 24.63
C GLY A 447 -20.96 -25.79 25.79
N ILE A 448 -21.77 -24.74 25.64
CA ILE A 448 -22.04 -23.79 26.74
C ILE A 448 -22.83 -24.49 27.86
N GLN A 449 -22.27 -24.54 29.06
CA GLN A 449 -22.83 -25.15 30.26
C GLN A 449 -23.70 -24.18 31.08
N GLY A 450 -23.52 -22.86 30.91
CA GLY A 450 -24.29 -21.81 31.59
C GLY A 450 -23.81 -21.53 33.02
N GLY A 451 -22.49 -21.44 33.20
CA GLY A 451 -21.81 -21.19 34.47
C GLY A 451 -21.55 -19.73 34.80
N ALA A 452 -21.40 -18.85 33.80
CA ALA A 452 -21.07 -17.43 33.96
C ALA A 452 -21.93 -16.50 33.08
N ASP A 453 -21.34 -15.70 32.20
CA ASP A 453 -22.01 -14.62 31.45
C ASP A 453 -22.52 -15.10 30.07
N VAL A 454 -21.82 -16.04 29.44
CA VAL A 454 -22.28 -16.68 28.19
C VAL A 454 -23.52 -17.54 28.49
N GLY A 455 -24.69 -17.02 28.12
CA GLY A 455 -25.98 -17.68 28.36
C GLY A 455 -26.30 -18.82 27.38
N GLU A 456 -27.30 -19.63 27.74
CA GLU A 456 -27.89 -20.72 26.93
C GLU A 456 -28.26 -20.29 25.47
N ALA A 457 -28.43 -19.00 25.22
CA ALA A 457 -28.66 -18.43 23.89
C ALA A 457 -27.45 -18.54 22.92
N PHE A 458 -26.23 -18.75 23.43
CA PHE A 458 -25.00 -18.98 22.65
C PHE A 458 -24.61 -20.46 22.58
N ALA A 459 -25.42 -21.35 23.16
CA ALA A 459 -25.26 -22.80 23.01
C ALA A 459 -25.65 -23.25 21.59
N TRP A 460 -25.14 -24.42 21.18
CA TRP A 460 -25.40 -25.01 19.87
C TRP A 460 -25.82 -26.48 19.98
N GLU A 461 -26.42 -27.01 18.91
CA GLU A 461 -26.58 -28.46 18.71
C GLU A 461 -25.53 -28.93 17.70
N GLU A 462 -25.06 -30.18 17.82
CA GLU A 462 -24.13 -30.76 16.85
C GLU A 462 -24.88 -31.48 15.71
N PRO A 463 -24.46 -31.34 14.44
CA PRO A 463 -23.25 -30.65 13.99
C PRO A 463 -23.37 -29.12 13.96
N THR A 464 -22.31 -28.45 14.42
CA THR A 464 -22.16 -26.99 14.50
C THR A 464 -22.13 -26.33 13.11
N ALA A 465 -21.54 -27.00 12.12
CA ALA A 465 -21.44 -26.50 10.75
C ALA A 465 -21.53 -27.64 9.73
N MET A 466 -21.75 -27.29 8.47
CA MET A 466 -21.71 -28.24 7.35
C MET A 466 -20.87 -27.70 6.20
N LEU A 467 -19.91 -28.50 5.75
CA LEU A 467 -19.09 -28.24 4.58
C LEU A 467 -19.69 -28.94 3.37
N THR A 468 -19.76 -28.27 2.22
CA THR A 468 -20.15 -28.85 0.92
C THR A 468 -19.10 -28.50 -0.11
N ILE A 469 -18.69 -29.49 -0.91
CA ILE A 469 -17.61 -29.39 -1.89
C ILE A 469 -18.18 -29.86 -3.23
N MET A 470 -18.11 -29.01 -4.26
CA MET A 470 -18.57 -29.31 -5.62
C MET A 470 -17.47 -28.98 -6.64
N PRO A 471 -17.08 -29.92 -7.52
CA PRO A 471 -16.12 -29.64 -8.58
C PRO A 471 -16.77 -28.75 -9.64
N VAL A 472 -16.12 -27.64 -9.97
CA VAL A 472 -16.57 -26.72 -11.02
C VAL A 472 -15.54 -26.67 -12.13
N SER A 473 -15.99 -26.71 -13.38
CA SER A 473 -15.10 -26.41 -14.51
C SER A 473 -14.53 -25.01 -14.31
N ALA A 474 -13.22 -24.85 -14.53
CA ALA A 474 -12.65 -23.51 -14.68
C ALA A 474 -13.47 -22.72 -15.72
N PRO A 475 -13.67 -21.40 -15.53
CA PRO A 475 -14.35 -20.57 -16.52
C PRO A 475 -13.71 -20.80 -17.89
N ALA A 476 -14.52 -21.17 -18.88
CA ALA A 476 -13.99 -21.46 -20.21
C ALA A 476 -13.25 -20.22 -20.72
N GLU A 477 -11.94 -20.38 -21.01
CA GLU A 477 -11.12 -19.28 -21.51
C GLU A 477 -11.83 -18.59 -22.68
N PRO A 478 -11.81 -17.24 -22.74
CA PRO A 478 -12.47 -16.50 -23.80
C PRO A 478 -11.95 -17.00 -25.15
N VAL A 479 -12.85 -17.59 -25.94
CA VAL A 479 -12.50 -18.24 -27.21
C VAL A 479 -11.74 -17.24 -28.07
N VAL A 480 -10.50 -17.57 -28.41
CA VAL A 480 -9.59 -16.69 -29.15
C VAL A 480 -10.15 -16.45 -30.56
N GLU A 481 -10.89 -15.36 -30.73
CA GLU A 481 -11.13 -14.77 -32.05
C GLU A 481 -9.81 -14.21 -32.60
N GLU A 482 -9.69 -14.14 -33.93
CA GLU A 482 -8.42 -13.82 -34.60
C GLU A 482 -7.87 -12.44 -34.17
N PRO A 483 -6.54 -12.28 -34.07
CA PRO A 483 -5.93 -11.23 -33.23
C PRO A 483 -6.32 -9.81 -33.64
N MET A 484 -7.05 -9.15 -32.74
CA MET A 484 -7.22 -7.70 -32.73
C MET A 484 -5.91 -7.02 -32.27
N PRO A 485 -5.68 -5.75 -32.66
CA PRO A 485 -4.40 -5.07 -32.42
C PRO A 485 -4.11 -4.82 -30.93
N GLU A 486 -2.84 -4.49 -30.65
CA GLU A 486 -2.30 -4.20 -29.32
C GLU A 486 -3.13 -3.18 -28.53
N PRO A 487 -3.16 -3.28 -27.19
CA PRO A 487 -3.96 -2.39 -26.35
C PRO A 487 -3.54 -0.93 -26.55
N VAL A 488 -4.51 -0.10 -26.95
CA VAL A 488 -4.32 1.35 -27.01
C VAL A 488 -4.07 1.86 -25.59
N VAL A 489 -2.90 2.45 -25.37
CA VAL A 489 -2.57 3.13 -24.11
C VAL A 489 -3.60 4.23 -23.89
N GLU A 490 -4.35 4.18 -22.78
CA GLU A 490 -5.27 5.27 -22.43
C GLU A 490 -4.47 6.57 -22.26
N GLY A 491 -4.78 7.56 -23.09
CA GLY A 491 -4.25 8.92 -22.96
C GLY A 491 -4.71 9.61 -21.67
N PRO A 492 -4.17 10.81 -21.39
CA PRO A 492 -4.56 11.59 -20.22
C PRO A 492 -6.08 11.81 -20.21
N GLY A 493 -6.70 11.52 -19.07
CA GLY A 493 -8.14 11.72 -18.85
C GLY A 493 -8.45 13.08 -18.24
N PHE A 494 -9.71 13.50 -18.33
CA PHE A 494 -10.24 14.67 -17.65
C PHE A 494 -11.57 14.31 -16.95
N ASP A 495 -11.57 14.40 -15.63
CA ASP A 495 -12.74 14.06 -14.80
C ASP A 495 -13.73 15.22 -14.69
N VAL A 496 -15.00 14.94 -14.94
CA VAL A 496 -16.12 15.87 -14.79
C VAL A 496 -17.06 15.35 -13.73
N THR A 497 -17.32 16.15 -12.70
CA THR A 497 -18.36 15.87 -11.69
C THR A 497 -19.68 16.50 -12.11
N LEU A 498 -20.77 15.72 -12.06
CA LEU A 498 -22.14 16.10 -12.40
C LEU A 498 -23.04 15.99 -11.17
N GLU A 499 -23.90 16.99 -10.96
CA GLU A 499 -24.90 16.96 -9.90
C GLU A 499 -26.14 16.13 -10.31
N PRO A 500 -26.97 15.65 -9.37
CA PRO A 500 -28.26 15.03 -9.70
C PRO A 500 -29.21 16.03 -10.41
N GLY A 501 -29.55 15.76 -11.67
CA GLY A 501 -30.45 16.59 -12.49
C GLY A 501 -29.78 17.19 -13.72
N LEU A 502 -30.11 18.46 -14.02
CA LEU A 502 -29.70 19.16 -15.25
C LEU A 502 -28.32 19.81 -15.10
N ASN A 503 -27.31 19.24 -15.75
CA ASN A 503 -25.97 19.79 -15.84
C ASN A 503 -25.74 20.45 -17.22
N MET A 504 -24.83 21.43 -17.27
CA MET A 504 -24.34 21.99 -18.54
C MET A 504 -22.85 21.66 -18.70
N ILE A 505 -22.49 20.98 -19.79
CA ILE A 505 -21.15 20.44 -20.04
C ILE A 505 -20.62 20.87 -21.41
N SER A 506 -19.30 20.90 -21.54
CA SER A 506 -18.57 20.88 -22.82
C SER A 506 -17.63 19.67 -22.78
N ILE A 507 -17.43 18.98 -23.90
CA ILE A 507 -16.55 17.80 -23.91
C ILE A 507 -15.09 18.26 -23.75
N PRO A 508 -14.36 17.88 -22.70
CA PRO A 508 -13.08 18.49 -22.35
C PRO A 508 -11.94 18.07 -23.28
N LEU A 509 -12.01 16.86 -23.84
CA LEU A 509 -11.02 16.24 -24.72
C LEU A 509 -11.68 15.80 -26.03
N MET A 510 -10.90 15.68 -27.11
CA MET A 510 -11.36 15.16 -28.39
C MET A 510 -11.34 13.62 -28.33
N PRO A 511 -12.50 12.94 -28.28
CA PRO A 511 -12.52 11.49 -28.15
C PRO A 511 -12.10 10.81 -29.45
N ALA A 512 -11.42 9.66 -29.35
CA ALA A 512 -10.97 8.88 -30.51
C ALA A 512 -12.13 8.43 -31.42
N GLU A 513 -13.29 8.14 -30.83
CA GLU A 513 -14.57 8.02 -31.56
C GLU A 513 -15.49 9.20 -31.23
N PRO A 514 -15.94 10.00 -32.21
CA PRO A 514 -16.83 11.13 -31.97
C PRO A 514 -18.17 10.72 -31.34
N TYR A 515 -18.47 11.22 -30.14
CA TYR A 515 -19.71 10.90 -29.46
C TYR A 515 -20.95 11.34 -30.26
N THR A 516 -22.04 10.57 -30.08
CA THR A 516 -23.39 10.95 -30.49
C THR A 516 -24.19 11.34 -29.24
N ALA A 517 -25.34 11.98 -29.41
CA ALA A 517 -26.21 12.31 -28.29
C ALA A 517 -26.68 11.06 -27.53
N LYS A 518 -26.74 9.91 -28.21
CA LYS A 518 -26.94 8.60 -27.58
C LYS A 518 -25.72 8.10 -26.83
N SER A 519 -24.54 8.01 -27.45
CA SER A 519 -23.37 7.45 -26.72
C SER A 519 -22.90 8.36 -25.58
N LEU A 520 -23.12 9.67 -25.68
CA LEU A 520 -22.95 10.60 -24.56
C LEU A 520 -24.05 10.43 -23.49
N ALA A 521 -25.28 10.05 -23.85
CA ALA A 521 -26.31 9.72 -22.86
C ALA A 521 -25.95 8.46 -22.08
N GLU A 522 -25.52 7.41 -22.79
CA GLU A 522 -25.11 6.12 -22.23
C GLU A 522 -23.85 6.27 -21.34
N MET A 523 -22.87 7.08 -21.75
CA MET A 523 -21.65 7.36 -20.97
C MET A 523 -21.89 8.11 -19.64
N LEU A 524 -22.97 8.89 -19.54
CA LEU A 524 -23.24 9.78 -18.41
C LEU A 524 -24.39 9.29 -17.50
N ASP A 525 -24.99 8.14 -17.78
CA ASP A 525 -26.33 7.74 -17.27
C ASP A 525 -27.37 8.88 -17.42
N ALA A 526 -27.30 9.61 -18.54
CA ALA A 526 -28.17 10.76 -18.79
C ALA A 526 -29.44 10.33 -19.52
N THR A 527 -30.60 10.67 -18.95
CA THR A 527 -31.92 10.42 -19.54
C THR A 527 -32.22 11.28 -20.78
N ALA A 528 -31.51 12.40 -20.93
CA ALA A 528 -31.61 13.31 -22.06
C ALA A 528 -30.30 14.09 -22.29
N VAL A 529 -30.02 14.42 -23.55
CA VAL A 529 -28.91 15.26 -24.01
C VAL A 529 -29.48 16.32 -24.96
N ILE A 530 -29.15 17.60 -24.74
CA ILE A 530 -29.77 18.73 -25.43
C ILE A 530 -28.68 19.68 -25.97
N GLN A 531 -28.78 20.07 -27.24
CA GLN A 531 -27.93 21.11 -27.86
C GLN A 531 -28.75 22.32 -28.31
N LEU A 532 -28.10 23.47 -28.48
CA LEU A 532 -28.67 24.61 -29.20
C LEU A 532 -28.36 24.48 -30.70
N ASP A 533 -29.40 24.35 -31.54
CA ASP A 533 -29.23 24.48 -32.98
C ASP A 533 -28.99 25.96 -33.33
N ALA A 534 -27.74 26.27 -33.71
CA ALA A 534 -27.32 27.65 -33.95
C ALA A 534 -27.99 28.30 -35.18
N ALA A 535 -28.45 27.52 -36.16
CA ALA A 535 -29.07 28.02 -37.39
C ALA A 535 -30.53 28.45 -37.19
N THR A 536 -31.24 27.78 -36.29
CA THR A 536 -32.66 28.04 -35.97
C THR A 536 -32.86 28.77 -34.64
N GLN A 537 -31.84 28.80 -33.77
CA GLN A 537 -31.87 29.34 -32.40
C GLN A 537 -32.89 28.62 -31.50
N HIS A 538 -33.07 27.31 -31.71
CA HIS A 538 -33.93 26.44 -30.91
C HIS A 538 -33.11 25.31 -30.27
N PHE A 539 -33.52 24.86 -29.08
CA PHE A 539 -32.97 23.66 -28.47
C PHE A 539 -33.48 22.41 -29.18
N VAL A 540 -32.57 21.46 -29.43
CA VAL A 540 -32.84 20.12 -29.97
C VAL A 540 -32.40 19.12 -28.90
N ALA A 541 -33.35 18.29 -28.46
CA ALA A 541 -33.12 17.25 -27.46
C ALA A 541 -33.05 15.87 -28.13
N TYR A 542 -32.24 15.00 -27.54
CA TYR A 542 -32.29 13.55 -27.65
C TYR A 542 -32.64 12.98 -26.28
N THR A 543 -33.44 11.92 -26.25
CA THR A 543 -33.79 11.17 -25.04
C THR A 543 -33.53 9.69 -25.24
N VAL A 544 -33.29 8.94 -24.16
CA VAL A 544 -32.98 7.49 -24.22
C VAL A 544 -34.14 6.61 -24.73
N VAL A 545 -35.27 7.20 -25.13
CA VAL A 545 -36.41 6.53 -25.77
C VAL A 545 -36.56 6.86 -27.27
N ASP A 546 -35.72 7.75 -27.82
CA ASP A 546 -35.73 8.10 -29.24
C ASP A 546 -35.01 7.03 -30.10
N GLU A 547 -35.57 6.73 -31.28
CA GLU A 547 -34.97 5.77 -32.22
C GLU A 547 -33.76 6.37 -32.96
N GLY A 548 -32.59 5.76 -32.76
CA GLY A 548 -31.32 6.15 -33.42
C GLY A 548 -30.37 6.89 -32.49
N ASP A 549 -29.24 7.35 -33.04
CA ASP A 549 -28.11 7.85 -32.23
C ASP A 549 -28.19 9.35 -31.89
N GLY A 550 -29.26 10.03 -32.34
CA GLY A 550 -29.48 11.46 -32.11
C GLY A 550 -28.61 12.36 -33.00
N PHE A 551 -27.95 13.35 -32.41
CA PHE A 551 -27.07 14.30 -33.09
C PHE A 551 -25.60 14.10 -32.71
N GLY A 552 -24.67 14.47 -33.60
CA GLY A 552 -23.23 14.41 -33.31
C GLY A 552 -22.79 15.46 -32.28
N ILE A 553 -21.85 15.08 -31.42
CA ILE A 553 -21.28 15.91 -30.36
C ILE A 553 -19.95 16.52 -30.84
N THR A 554 -19.68 17.78 -30.51
CA THR A 554 -18.47 18.50 -30.90
C THR A 554 -17.98 19.43 -29.78
N GLY A 555 -16.66 19.54 -29.59
CA GLY A 555 -16.06 20.31 -28.47
C GLY A 555 -16.27 21.84 -28.53
N ASP A 556 -16.71 22.37 -29.67
CA ASP A 556 -17.03 23.80 -29.84
C ASP A 556 -18.37 24.22 -29.20
N LYS A 557 -19.09 23.29 -28.55
CA LYS A 557 -20.45 23.51 -28.03
C LYS A 557 -20.60 23.11 -26.56
N GLY A 558 -21.50 23.83 -25.90
CA GLY A 558 -22.09 23.41 -24.62
C GLY A 558 -23.38 22.61 -24.85
N TYR A 559 -23.53 21.53 -24.09
CA TYR A 559 -24.67 20.62 -24.06
C TYR A 559 -25.32 20.65 -22.67
N ILE A 560 -26.63 20.41 -22.60
CA ILE A 560 -27.35 20.24 -21.35
C ILE A 560 -27.72 18.75 -21.22
N VAL A 561 -27.39 18.12 -20.10
CA VAL A 561 -27.60 16.68 -19.85
C VAL A 561 -28.40 16.48 -18.56
N ASN A 562 -29.28 15.47 -18.53
CA ASN A 562 -30.12 15.18 -17.35
C ASN A 562 -29.76 13.84 -16.70
N THR A 563 -28.86 13.87 -15.73
CA THR A 563 -28.25 12.72 -15.04
C THR A 563 -28.95 12.46 -13.70
N PRO A 564 -29.78 11.40 -13.54
CA PRO A 564 -30.64 11.23 -12.36
C PRO A 564 -29.88 11.07 -11.04
N ALA A 565 -28.72 10.41 -11.07
CA ALA A 565 -27.88 10.19 -9.88
C ALA A 565 -26.75 11.22 -9.71
N GLY A 566 -26.41 11.98 -10.76
CA GLY A 566 -25.11 12.66 -10.85
C GLY A 566 -23.96 11.65 -10.93
N GLY A 567 -22.74 12.09 -10.62
CA GLY A 567 -21.55 11.22 -10.56
C GLY A 567 -20.29 11.88 -11.09
N MET A 568 -19.16 11.18 -11.03
CA MET A 568 -17.90 11.57 -11.68
C MET A 568 -17.71 10.74 -12.95
N VAL A 569 -17.36 11.37 -14.06
CA VAL A 569 -17.08 10.71 -15.33
C VAL A 569 -15.74 11.17 -15.90
N LYS A 570 -14.84 10.21 -16.13
CA LYS A 570 -13.57 10.40 -16.83
C LYS A 570 -13.81 10.45 -18.34
N PHE A 571 -13.53 11.59 -18.97
CA PHE A 571 -13.39 11.67 -20.42
C PHE A 571 -11.95 11.31 -20.80
N THR A 572 -11.75 10.60 -21.91
CA THR A 572 -10.42 10.28 -22.47
C THR A 572 -10.34 10.73 -23.93
N GLY A 573 -9.17 11.19 -24.36
CA GLY A 573 -8.95 11.72 -25.71
C GLY A 573 -7.81 12.74 -25.79
N ASP A 574 -7.61 13.28 -26.98
CA ASP A 574 -6.58 14.30 -27.24
C ASP A 574 -7.03 15.71 -26.83
N ALA A 575 -6.09 16.65 -26.77
CA ALA A 575 -6.43 18.07 -26.66
C ALA A 575 -7.13 18.56 -27.94
N TRP A 576 -8.17 19.39 -27.82
CA TRP A 576 -8.86 19.99 -28.98
C TRP A 576 -7.95 20.96 -29.75
N ASP A 577 -7.25 20.48 -30.79
CA ASP A 577 -6.46 21.35 -31.66
C ASP A 577 -7.36 22.42 -32.33
N ASN A 578 -6.91 23.65 -32.23
CA ASN A 578 -7.53 24.85 -32.79
C ASN A 578 -6.48 25.73 -33.51
N GLN A 579 -5.34 25.16 -33.93
CA GLN A 579 -4.46 25.83 -34.87
C GLN A 579 -5.15 25.95 -36.25
N PRO A 580 -5.11 27.14 -36.89
CA PRO A 580 -5.50 27.25 -38.29
C PRO A 580 -4.47 26.55 -39.18
N GLU A 581 -4.96 25.68 -40.07
CA GLU A 581 -4.15 24.87 -41.00
C GLU A 581 -3.07 25.69 -41.73
N GLN A 582 -1.83 25.18 -41.75
CA GLN A 582 -0.81 25.63 -42.69
C GLN A 582 -0.93 24.84 -44.00
N PRO A 583 -0.79 25.47 -45.19
CA PRO A 583 -0.86 24.77 -46.46
C PRO A 583 0.38 23.91 -46.72
N GLU A 584 0.17 22.68 -47.16
CA GLU A 584 1.25 21.70 -47.41
C GLU A 584 2.15 22.08 -48.61
N PRO A 585 3.42 21.61 -48.65
CA PRO A 585 4.31 21.78 -49.80
C PRO A 585 4.02 20.79 -50.94
N GLU A 586 4.15 21.22 -52.20
CA GLU A 586 4.04 20.32 -53.37
C GLU A 586 5.18 19.26 -53.42
N GLU A 587 4.84 18.01 -53.72
CA GLU A 587 5.80 16.93 -53.94
C GLU A 587 6.72 17.16 -55.16
N ALA A 588 8.00 16.81 -55.03
CA ALA A 588 8.94 16.72 -56.14
C ALA A 588 9.05 15.27 -56.65
N PRO A 589 9.09 15.02 -57.98
CA PRO A 589 9.10 13.66 -58.53
C PRO A 589 10.46 12.96 -58.39
N ALA A 590 10.44 11.63 -58.25
CA ALA A 590 11.62 10.79 -58.09
C ALA A 590 12.43 10.56 -59.39
N GLU A 591 13.74 10.37 -59.26
CA GLU A 591 14.66 9.88 -60.30
C GLU A 591 15.33 8.55 -59.91
N GLU A 592 15.76 7.77 -60.92
CA GLU A 592 16.36 6.44 -60.77
C GLU A 592 17.86 6.49 -60.37
N PRO A 593 18.43 5.43 -59.74
CA PRO A 593 19.71 5.52 -59.02
C PRO A 593 20.99 5.20 -59.83
N ALA A 594 22.11 5.69 -59.27
CA ALA A 594 23.52 5.31 -59.50
C ALA A 594 24.20 5.80 -60.81
N PRO A 595 25.55 6.00 -60.84
CA PRO A 595 26.55 5.54 -59.85
C PRO A 595 27.51 6.62 -59.28
N GLU A 596 28.34 6.13 -58.36
CA GLU A 596 29.65 6.61 -57.85
C GLU A 596 30.35 7.78 -58.60
N GLU A 597 30.85 8.78 -57.84
CA GLU A 597 32.30 8.90 -57.59
C GLU A 597 32.65 9.86 -56.41
N VAL A 598 33.49 9.36 -55.49
CA VAL A 598 34.72 9.96 -54.97
C VAL A 598 34.75 11.45 -54.53
N VAL A 599 34.75 11.65 -53.19
CA VAL A 599 35.66 12.50 -52.37
C VAL A 599 35.85 13.99 -52.72
N GLU A 600 35.72 14.86 -51.70
CA GLU A 600 36.70 15.87 -51.21
C GLU A 600 35.97 16.87 -50.27
N GLU A 601 36.31 16.84 -48.98
CA GLU A 601 36.30 18.03 -48.10
C GLU A 601 37.24 19.13 -48.70
N PRO A 602 37.17 20.44 -48.32
CA PRO A 602 36.86 20.92 -46.96
C PRO A 602 36.18 22.32 -46.86
N ALA A 603 36.12 22.84 -45.62
CA ALA A 603 36.45 24.21 -45.16
C ALA A 603 36.06 25.47 -45.99
N ALA A 604 35.68 26.61 -45.38
CA ALA A 604 35.43 26.96 -43.97
C ALA A 604 34.82 28.40 -43.91
N GLU A 605 34.58 28.90 -42.68
CA GLU A 605 34.76 30.30 -42.22
C GLU A 605 34.48 31.47 -43.19
N GLU A 606 33.46 32.29 -42.88
CA GLU A 606 33.59 33.74 -42.57
C GLU A 606 32.23 34.20 -41.99
N GLU A 607 32.16 34.54 -40.70
CA GLU A 607 32.38 35.88 -40.11
C GLU A 607 31.18 36.84 -40.26
N ALA A 608 30.67 37.30 -39.11
CA ALA A 608 29.67 38.36 -39.02
C ALA A 608 30.33 39.70 -38.68
N PRO A 609 29.66 40.83 -38.97
CA PRO A 609 29.81 42.02 -38.11
C PRO A 609 28.46 42.62 -37.66
N ALA A 610 28.51 43.43 -36.60
CA ALA A 610 27.37 44.03 -35.90
C ALA A 610 27.50 45.57 -35.77
N GLU A 611 26.47 46.25 -35.23
CA GLU A 611 26.51 47.60 -34.60
C GLU A 611 25.21 47.79 -33.74
N GLU A 612 25.30 48.15 -32.43
CA GLU A 612 25.15 49.50 -31.79
C GLU A 612 23.71 50.10 -31.80
N VAL A 613 23.08 50.68 -30.74
CA VAL A 613 23.37 51.07 -29.32
C VAL A 613 22.00 51.16 -28.53
N ALA A 614 21.80 51.49 -27.23
CA ALA A 614 22.61 51.89 -26.05
C ALA A 614 21.83 51.78 -24.69
N GLU A 615 22.56 51.51 -23.61
CA GLU A 615 22.58 52.12 -22.24
C GLU A 615 21.33 52.33 -21.31
N GLU A 616 21.55 52.01 -20.01
CA GLU A 616 20.89 52.51 -18.78
C GLU A 616 21.92 53.20 -17.85
N PRO A 617 21.52 54.06 -16.88
CA PRO A 617 22.06 53.90 -15.50
C PRO A 617 21.22 54.45 -14.29
N ALA A 618 21.30 53.75 -13.13
CA ALA A 618 21.42 54.25 -11.71
C ALA A 618 20.36 55.24 -11.10
N ALA A 619 20.05 55.34 -9.78
CA ALA A 619 20.36 54.65 -8.48
C ALA A 619 19.12 54.87 -7.52
N GLU A 620 19.08 54.89 -6.16
CA GLU A 620 20.04 54.95 -5.01
C GLU A 620 19.30 54.51 -3.68
N GLU A 621 19.86 54.71 -2.46
CA GLU A 621 19.38 54.12 -1.17
C GLU A 621 18.57 55.06 -0.21
N GLU A 622 17.90 54.53 0.84
CA GLU A 622 18.14 54.84 2.29
C GLU A 622 17.13 54.21 3.31
N ALA A 623 17.43 54.30 4.62
CA ALA A 623 16.73 53.76 5.83
C ALA A 623 17.15 54.59 7.10
N PRO A 624 16.93 54.24 8.40
CA PRO A 624 16.23 53.11 9.07
C PRO A 624 15.37 53.56 10.32
N ASP A 625 15.35 52.77 11.42
CA ASP A 625 15.03 53.11 12.84
C ASP A 625 13.55 53.38 13.27
N ALA A 626 13.06 53.10 14.51
CA ALA A 626 13.59 52.36 15.68
C ALA A 626 12.49 52.02 16.74
N GLU A 627 12.83 51.12 17.69
CA GLU A 627 12.40 50.90 19.11
C GLU A 627 10.97 51.25 19.65
N GLY A 628 10.44 50.41 20.57
CA GLY A 628 9.32 50.75 21.47
C GLY A 628 8.81 49.60 22.37
N ASP A 629 8.91 49.74 23.70
CA ASP A 629 8.61 48.71 24.72
C ASP A 629 7.16 48.73 25.32
N ASP A 630 6.83 47.60 25.96
CA ASP A 630 6.18 47.43 27.29
C ASP A 630 4.65 47.38 27.56
N ALA A 631 4.32 46.36 28.37
CA ALA A 631 3.47 46.32 29.58
C ALA A 631 1.96 46.71 29.64
N ALA A 632 1.13 45.66 29.80
CA ALA A 632 0.37 45.30 31.02
C ALA A 632 -0.82 46.13 31.59
N ALA A 633 -1.56 45.46 32.50
CA ALA A 633 -2.76 45.85 33.29
C ALA A 633 -4.09 45.98 32.50
N ALA A 634 -5.26 45.46 32.92
CA ALA A 634 -5.88 45.11 34.23
C ALA A 634 -6.79 46.22 34.85
N GLU A 635 -7.50 45.87 35.93
CA GLU A 635 -8.73 46.49 36.48
C GLU A 635 -9.94 46.30 35.52
N GLU A 636 -11.02 45.55 35.84
CA GLU A 636 -11.94 45.54 37.01
C GLU A 636 -12.95 46.71 37.06
N ASP A 637 -14.25 46.37 37.06
CA ASP A 637 -15.24 46.90 38.01
C ASP A 637 -16.53 46.06 37.97
N ASP A 638 -16.99 45.54 39.11
CA ASP A 638 -18.22 44.74 39.26
C ASP A 638 -19.47 45.59 39.49
N ALA A 639 -20.65 45.05 39.15
CA ALA A 639 -21.92 45.48 39.75
C ALA A 639 -23.00 44.37 39.66
N GLU A 640 -23.25 43.71 40.79
CA GLU A 640 -24.42 42.84 41.01
C GLU A 640 -25.71 43.68 41.15
N ASP A 641 -26.89 43.15 40.77
CA ASP A 641 -27.95 42.86 41.76
C ASP A 641 -29.19 42.13 41.17
N ASP A 642 -29.45 40.96 41.78
CA ASP A 642 -30.73 40.36 42.19
C ASP A 642 -32.09 40.50 41.43
N ALA A 643 -32.62 39.31 41.13
CA ALA A 643 -33.91 38.78 41.63
C ALA A 643 -35.30 39.06 40.98
N ALA A 644 -35.82 37.96 40.40
CA ALA A 644 -37.05 37.26 40.83
C ALA A 644 -38.49 37.64 40.36
N ASP A 645 -39.13 36.61 39.77
CA ASP A 645 -40.50 36.10 40.01
C ASP A 645 -41.74 36.72 39.31
N ALA A 646 -42.76 35.85 39.14
CA ALA A 646 -44.10 35.99 38.53
C ALA A 646 -44.18 36.28 37.01
N GLY A 647 -45.15 35.72 36.25
CA GLY A 647 -46.18 34.73 36.61
C GLY A 647 -47.56 34.99 35.96
N GLY A 648 -48.00 34.13 35.05
CA GLY A 648 -49.31 34.14 34.36
C GLY A 648 -49.19 33.50 32.97
N ASP A 649 -49.95 32.47 32.54
CA ASP A 649 -51.43 32.28 32.52
C ASP A 649 -52.11 33.12 31.43
N ALA A 650 -52.96 32.62 30.52
CA ALA A 650 -53.17 31.29 29.88
C ALA A 650 -54.25 31.46 28.77
N ALA A 651 -54.29 30.58 27.75
CA ALA A 651 -55.45 30.32 26.86
C ALA A 651 -55.96 31.52 25.99
N GLU A 652 -56.79 31.39 24.95
CA GLU A 652 -57.16 30.28 24.04
C GLU A 652 -57.76 30.86 22.73
N GLU A 653 -57.87 29.99 21.71
CA GLU A 653 -58.89 29.96 20.62
C GLU A 653 -58.97 31.05 19.48
N ASP A 654 -59.44 30.51 18.34
CA ASP A 654 -60.30 31.10 17.29
C ASP A 654 -59.78 31.99 16.10
N ASP A 655 -59.53 31.28 14.99
CA ASP A 655 -60.44 31.20 13.80
C ASP A 655 -60.06 31.85 12.43
N ALA A 656 -60.32 31.05 11.38
CA ALA A 656 -60.67 31.35 9.98
C ALA A 656 -59.81 32.25 9.03
N ALA A 657 -59.12 31.56 8.10
CA ALA A 657 -59.11 31.74 6.62
C ALA A 657 -59.33 33.12 5.94
N ASP A 658 -58.41 33.49 5.02
CA ASP A 658 -58.66 33.50 3.55
C ASP A 658 -57.32 33.48 2.77
N ALA A 659 -57.35 33.47 1.44
CA ALA A 659 -56.20 33.19 0.57
C ALA A 659 -55.55 34.40 -0.14
N GLY A 660 -54.25 34.26 -0.43
CA GLY A 660 -53.63 34.72 -1.70
C GLY A 660 -52.71 35.94 -1.67
N GLY A 661 -51.76 35.95 -2.61
CA GLY A 661 -51.19 37.19 -3.19
C GLY A 661 -49.74 37.54 -2.85
N ASP A 662 -48.82 37.01 -3.66
CA ASP A 662 -47.63 37.68 -4.23
C ASP A 662 -46.69 38.60 -3.42
N ALA A 663 -45.42 38.18 -3.41
CA ALA A 663 -44.28 38.89 -3.99
C ALA A 663 -43.48 40.00 -3.25
N ASP A 664 -42.17 39.93 -3.57
CA ASP A 664 -41.11 40.94 -3.57
C ASP A 664 -40.47 41.41 -2.25
N ALA A 665 -39.33 40.77 -1.98
CA ALA A 665 -38.18 41.39 -1.32
C ALA A 665 -36.88 40.85 -1.97
N ALA A 666 -36.59 41.28 -3.20
CA ALA A 666 -35.43 40.80 -3.95
C ALA A 666 -34.09 40.98 -3.19
N ALA A 667 -33.32 39.89 -3.05
CA ALA A 667 -31.96 39.92 -2.53
C ALA A 667 -31.00 40.56 -3.56
N ALA A 668 -29.97 41.27 -3.08
CA ALA A 668 -29.03 41.97 -3.94
C ALA A 668 -28.11 41.01 -4.72
N ALA A 669 -27.90 41.28 -6.00
CA ALA A 669 -27.02 40.48 -6.85
C ALA A 669 -25.53 40.62 -6.44
N PRO A 670 -24.73 39.54 -6.47
CA PRO A 670 -23.30 39.58 -6.21
C PRO A 670 -22.52 40.28 -7.34
N ALA A 671 -21.30 40.72 -7.04
CA ALA A 671 -20.42 41.36 -8.00
C ALA A 671 -19.82 40.36 -9.01
N LEU A 672 -19.71 40.76 -10.28
CA LEU A 672 -19.18 39.91 -11.36
C LEU A 672 -17.64 39.82 -11.31
N SER A 673 -17.14 38.62 -11.61
CA SER A 673 -15.72 38.37 -11.91
C SER A 673 -15.29 39.09 -13.19
N THR A 674 -14.04 39.57 -13.24
CA THR A 674 -13.46 40.30 -14.39
C THR A 674 -12.59 39.42 -15.30
N TYR A 675 -12.54 38.11 -15.06
CA TYR A 675 -11.82 37.16 -15.91
C TYR A 675 -12.52 37.00 -17.27
N LYS A 676 -11.77 37.13 -18.36
CA LYS A 676 -12.29 37.32 -19.74
C LYS A 676 -12.85 36.06 -20.43
N SER A 677 -13.01 34.95 -19.71
CA SER A 677 -13.40 33.65 -20.30
C SER A 677 -14.79 33.17 -19.88
N ALA A 678 -15.45 33.82 -18.91
CA ALA A 678 -16.76 33.39 -18.43
C ALA A 678 -17.91 33.98 -19.28
N TRP A 679 -18.70 33.11 -19.91
CA TRP A 679 -20.01 33.46 -20.48
C TRP A 679 -21.09 33.05 -19.48
N ALA A 680 -21.96 33.99 -19.08
CA ALA A 680 -23.02 33.74 -18.11
C ALA A 680 -24.40 33.99 -18.73
N PHE A 681 -25.32 33.04 -18.55
CA PHE A 681 -26.73 33.17 -18.89
C PHE A 681 -27.60 32.92 -17.65
N ILE A 682 -28.71 33.65 -17.55
CA ILE A 682 -29.70 33.46 -16.48
C ILE A 682 -30.81 32.56 -17.02
N VAL A 683 -30.95 31.37 -16.45
CA VAL A 683 -32.10 30.49 -16.71
C VAL A 683 -33.24 30.89 -15.76
N THR A 684 -34.29 31.52 -16.29
CA THR A 684 -35.54 31.76 -15.56
C THR A 684 -36.40 30.50 -15.59
N SER A 685 -36.69 29.92 -14.43
CA SER A 685 -37.26 28.57 -14.28
C SER A 685 -38.79 28.51 -14.48
N ASP A 686 -39.24 28.24 -15.70
CA ASP A 686 -40.67 28.03 -16.07
C ASP A 686 -40.95 26.62 -16.63
N ILE A 687 -40.21 25.59 -16.18
CA ILE A 687 -40.32 24.19 -16.68
C ILE A 687 -41.01 23.24 -15.66
N HIS A 688 -41.56 23.75 -14.56
CA HIS A 688 -42.46 22.98 -13.69
C HIS A 688 -43.85 22.81 -14.32
N GLY A 689 -44.09 21.66 -14.97
CA GLY A 689 -45.45 21.19 -15.28
C GLY A 689 -45.69 20.50 -16.64
N MET A 690 -44.68 20.37 -17.51
CA MET A 690 -44.85 19.65 -18.78
C MET A 690 -44.70 18.14 -18.57
N GLN A 691 -45.78 17.38 -18.81
CA GLN A 691 -45.74 15.92 -18.83
C GLN A 691 -45.12 15.42 -20.13
N THR A 692 -44.33 14.34 -20.03
CA THR A 692 -43.80 13.59 -21.17
C THR A 692 -44.91 12.83 -21.90
N GLY A 693 -44.74 12.60 -23.20
CA GLY A 693 -45.68 11.88 -24.07
C GLY A 693 -45.19 11.74 -25.50
#